data_AF-A0A835WB52-F1
#
_entry.id   AF-A0A835WB52-F1
#
_cell.length_a   1.000
_cell.length_b   1.000
_cell.length_c   1.000
_cell.angle_alpha   90.00
_cell.angle_beta   90.00
_cell.angle_gamma   90.00
#
_symmetry.space_group_name_H-M   'P 1'
#
loop_
_entity.id
_entity.type
_entity.pdbx_description
1 polymer ?
#
loop_
_entity_poly.entity_id
_entity_poly.type
_entity_poly.pdbx_seq_one_letter_code
_entity_poly.pdbx_strand_id
1 'polypeptide(L)'
;MVYVLRASNGTATPLSLTESAAASLLPYSGYRIRVRTPTATSPPPPSSKPARRLLRGLLAAGAANSSTGSTGGLGVNETPLEVDSFDILGPGDGSGGAKDTPMGPTNITSVIFLLSFCGYPRSVDAATFKAMWFNNATSTPTSHNMQNYWATCSNGFAQMPVPNQVVVEVDLPCSGAYLGTKYNSTNNCRTQELYTWFNMADDYARLTLKLNISTIKQRVAVLPTEMDPYCGWAGLASVGCAGTRCYTWIAGSSSKDLSIYFHEMGHNMGLAHANWANTPDDPYSDFTCAMGSGVTCYNAANTWRLGWLDTLPGASLNSSNFDVGRWSTWALPRQSAGTSPQSIIRILPDWAPPAWGRNATLGASAVPAFYVSLRARQTPFENWYGTDLTNPGRVLVHTSNLTQSSNSYQTSTLQAVLAGKGRYTAALPYGITVQVLSINATAGAAISICRASRAAESPDDESCWNGLDDDCNGLADDQDPACQPPSPPPSPPPPSPTPSPRPPSPTPSPRPPSPTPSPPPPSPTPSPRPPSPTPSPRPPSPTPTPRPPSPTPTPPPTPSASPKPSSPPPSSKPPSPTPSPMPSPPPPKKKRASSPPPAPPTPSPPPSPTPSPPPPKKKKRTAAASSSPPPPPPPSPTPSPPPSRRVRKSSPQATGA
;
A
#
# COMPACT_ATOMS: atom_id res chain seq x y z
N MET A 1 -8.46 -42.08 -8.42
CA MET A 1 -7.68 -40.86 -8.67
C MET A 1 -6.44 -40.91 -7.78
N VAL A 2 -5.24 -40.68 -8.31
CA VAL A 2 -4.01 -40.61 -7.50
C VAL A 2 -3.86 -39.17 -7.02
N TYR A 3 -4.02 -38.94 -5.71
CA TYR A 3 -3.89 -37.62 -5.12
C TYR A 3 -2.48 -37.46 -4.54
N VAL A 4 -1.90 -36.28 -4.71
CA VAL A 4 -0.55 -35.97 -4.23
C VAL A 4 -0.61 -34.75 -3.34
N LEU A 5 -0.28 -34.92 -2.06
CA LEU A 5 -0.11 -33.83 -1.11
C LEU A 5 1.27 -33.21 -1.35
N ARG A 6 1.32 -31.92 -1.72
CA ARG A 6 2.59 -31.18 -1.85
C ARG A 6 2.81 -30.27 -0.66
N ALA A 7 3.86 -30.55 0.10
CA ALA A 7 4.31 -29.68 1.18
C ALA A 7 5.07 -28.45 0.64
N SER A 8 5.17 -27.39 1.46
CA SER A 8 5.82 -26.12 1.10
C SER A 8 7.32 -26.24 0.79
N ASN A 9 7.95 -27.30 1.26
CA ASN A 9 9.34 -27.67 0.98
C ASN A 9 9.50 -28.51 -0.31
N GLY A 10 8.43 -28.72 -1.09
CA GLY A 10 8.47 -29.43 -2.36
C GLY A 10 8.30 -30.95 -2.27
N THR A 11 8.19 -31.53 -1.07
CA THR A 11 7.90 -32.97 -0.91
C THR A 11 6.51 -33.31 -1.40
N ALA A 12 6.39 -34.41 -2.14
CA ALA A 12 5.15 -34.93 -2.71
C ALA A 12 4.84 -36.29 -2.06
N THR A 13 3.73 -36.41 -1.36
CA THR A 13 3.29 -37.66 -0.71
C THR A 13 2.06 -38.20 -1.43
N PRO A 14 2.08 -39.45 -1.94
CA PRO A 14 0.91 -40.08 -2.53
C PRO A 14 -0.12 -40.42 -1.46
N LEU A 15 -1.39 -40.12 -1.73
CA LEU A 15 -2.51 -40.42 -0.83
C LEU A 15 -3.43 -41.48 -1.44
N SER A 16 -3.87 -42.42 -0.60
CA SER A 16 -4.97 -43.33 -0.92
C SER A 16 -6.23 -42.82 -0.23
N LEU A 17 -7.25 -42.47 -1.02
CA LEU A 17 -8.47 -41.84 -0.53
C LEU A 17 -9.67 -42.75 -0.74
N THR A 18 -10.59 -42.74 0.22
CA THR A 18 -11.94 -43.30 0.03
C THR A 18 -12.71 -42.51 -1.03
N GLU A 19 -13.69 -43.15 -1.69
CA GLU A 19 -14.47 -42.53 -2.77
C GLU A 19 -15.25 -41.30 -2.30
N SER A 20 -15.72 -41.30 -1.06
CA SER A 20 -16.37 -40.15 -0.39
C SER A 20 -15.39 -39.01 -0.10
N ALA A 21 -14.16 -39.31 0.33
CA ALA A 21 -13.13 -38.30 0.55
C ALA A 21 -12.64 -37.69 -0.77
N ALA A 22 -12.50 -38.51 -1.81
CA ALA A 22 -12.18 -38.09 -3.18
C ALA A 22 -13.23 -37.15 -3.78
N ALA A 23 -14.53 -37.41 -3.53
CA ALA A 23 -15.62 -36.56 -4.01
C ALA A 23 -15.66 -35.17 -3.34
N SER A 24 -15.08 -35.02 -2.14
CA SER A 24 -15.00 -33.76 -1.40
C SER A 24 -13.77 -32.89 -1.74
N LEU A 25 -12.78 -33.45 -2.44
CA LEU A 25 -11.56 -32.76 -2.84
C LEU A 25 -11.71 -32.14 -4.23
N LEU A 26 -12.22 -30.91 -4.26
CA LEU A 26 -11.93 -30.01 -5.37
C LEU A 26 -10.48 -29.50 -5.21
N PRO A 27 -9.71 -29.29 -6.30
CA PRO A 27 -8.32 -28.81 -6.29
C PRO A 27 -8.23 -27.38 -5.78
N TYR A 28 -8.23 -27.25 -4.46
CA TYR A 28 -7.98 -26.01 -3.76
C TYR A 28 -6.45 -25.80 -3.65
N SER A 29 -5.86 -25.17 -4.66
CA SER A 29 -4.51 -24.60 -4.54
C SER A 29 -4.52 -23.51 -3.46
N GLY A 30 -3.64 -23.58 -2.47
CA GLY A 30 -3.49 -22.55 -1.43
C GLY A 30 -4.38 -22.70 -0.20
N TYR A 31 -5.09 -23.82 -0.03
CA TYR A 31 -5.92 -24.09 1.16
C TYR A 31 -5.15 -24.92 2.19
N ARG A 32 -5.43 -24.69 3.47
CA ARG A 32 -4.94 -25.56 4.55
C ARG A 32 -5.92 -26.70 4.73
N ILE A 33 -5.41 -27.93 4.68
CA ILE A 33 -6.19 -29.13 4.96
C ILE A 33 -5.65 -29.79 6.22
N ARG A 34 -6.54 -30.22 7.11
CA ARG A 34 -6.20 -31.16 8.18
C ARG A 34 -6.63 -32.54 7.75
N VAL A 35 -5.70 -33.49 7.80
CA VAL A 35 -5.90 -34.88 7.40
C VAL A 35 -6.23 -35.70 8.65
N ARG A 36 -7.30 -36.50 8.63
CA ARG A 36 -7.60 -37.48 9.68
C ARG A 36 -7.33 -38.89 9.14
N THR A 37 -6.45 -39.62 9.81
CA THR A 37 -6.18 -41.03 9.51
C THR A 37 -7.19 -41.93 10.25
N PRO A 38 -7.50 -43.13 9.73
CA PRO A 38 -8.34 -44.09 10.44
C PRO A 38 -7.75 -44.39 11.82
N THR A 39 -8.53 -44.11 12.87
CA THR A 39 -8.23 -44.63 14.21
C THR A 39 -8.42 -46.14 14.15
N ALA A 40 -7.35 -46.89 14.34
CA ALA A 40 -7.43 -48.34 14.54
C ALA A 40 -8.52 -48.65 15.57
N THR A 41 -9.51 -49.42 15.16
CA THR A 41 -10.60 -49.92 15.99
C THR A 41 -10.02 -50.65 17.19
N SER A 42 -10.29 -50.13 18.38
CA SER A 42 -10.22 -50.90 19.63
C SER A 42 -11.39 -50.44 20.52
N PRO A 43 -12.07 -51.36 21.24
CA PRO A 43 -13.27 -51.02 22.00
C PRO A 43 -12.92 -50.06 23.17
N PRO A 44 -13.87 -49.24 23.65
CA PRO A 44 -13.56 -48.26 24.69
C PRO A 44 -13.29 -48.96 26.04
N PRO A 45 -12.24 -48.57 26.80
CA PRO A 45 -12.15 -48.94 28.21
C PRO A 45 -13.02 -48.00 29.07
N PRO A 46 -13.46 -48.46 30.26
CA PRO A 46 -14.42 -47.74 31.08
C PRO A 46 -13.83 -46.51 31.76
N SER A 47 -14.73 -45.60 32.12
CA SER A 47 -14.53 -44.28 32.72
C SER A 47 -13.43 -44.16 33.79
N SER A 48 -12.59 -43.11 33.70
CA SER A 48 -12.29 -42.19 34.81
C SER A 48 -11.30 -41.05 34.45
N LYS A 49 -11.78 -39.81 34.63
CA LYS A 49 -11.07 -38.52 34.87
C LYS A 49 -10.12 -37.93 33.80
N PRO A 50 -10.09 -36.58 33.63
CA PRO A 50 -9.27 -35.92 32.62
C PRO A 50 -7.88 -35.56 33.17
N ALA A 51 -6.82 -35.95 32.47
CA ALA A 51 -5.47 -35.45 32.72
C ALA A 51 -4.92 -34.74 31.49
N ARG A 52 -4.71 -33.42 31.62
CA ARG A 52 -3.83 -32.62 30.77
C ARG A 52 -2.40 -33.18 30.84
N ARG A 53 -1.72 -33.42 29.71
CA ARG A 53 -0.34 -32.92 29.50
C ARG A 53 0.19 -33.14 28.07
N LEU A 54 0.97 -32.14 27.65
CA LEU A 54 1.83 -32.06 26.48
C LEU A 54 2.79 -33.26 26.32
N LEU A 55 3.24 -33.58 25.09
CA LEU A 55 4.66 -33.50 24.70
C LEU A 55 4.95 -33.71 23.19
N ARG A 56 6.14 -33.24 22.81
CA ARG A 56 6.88 -33.22 21.54
C ARG A 56 7.12 -34.57 20.84
N GLY A 57 7.09 -34.52 19.49
CA GLY A 57 8.14 -34.93 18.52
C GLY A 57 8.57 -36.40 18.37
N LEU A 58 8.65 -36.90 17.12
CA LEU A 58 9.83 -37.59 16.53
C LEU A 58 9.59 -37.96 15.04
N LEU A 59 10.60 -37.75 14.20
CA LEU A 59 10.76 -38.32 12.85
C LEU A 59 11.48 -39.68 12.94
N ALA A 60 11.13 -40.66 12.11
CA ALA A 60 12.01 -41.80 11.78
C ALA A 60 11.66 -42.42 10.42
N ALA A 61 12.68 -42.61 9.59
CA ALA A 61 12.69 -43.34 8.31
C ALA A 61 13.17 -44.79 8.50
N GLY A 62 12.86 -45.70 7.57
CA GLY A 62 13.43 -47.07 7.53
C GLY A 62 13.20 -47.78 6.19
N ALA A 63 14.25 -48.41 5.66
CA ALA A 63 14.43 -48.93 4.28
C ALA A 63 14.28 -50.47 4.14
N ALA A 64 14.09 -51.01 2.91
CA ALA A 64 14.70 -52.28 2.40
C ALA A 64 14.34 -52.65 0.93
N ASN A 65 15.28 -53.39 0.29
CA ASN A 65 15.44 -53.89 -1.10
C ASN A 65 14.37 -54.85 -1.71
N SER A 66 14.20 -54.86 -3.04
CA SER A 66 14.48 -56.00 -3.95
C SER A 66 14.09 -55.75 -5.43
N SER A 67 14.80 -56.43 -6.33
CA SER A 67 14.87 -56.31 -7.80
C SER A 67 13.85 -57.17 -8.57
N THR A 68 13.32 -56.68 -9.71
CA THR A 68 13.35 -57.30 -11.07
C THR A 68 12.40 -56.61 -12.08
N GLY A 69 12.95 -56.21 -13.24
CA GLY A 69 12.39 -56.43 -14.59
C GLY A 69 11.06 -55.81 -15.09
N SER A 70 11.18 -54.80 -15.96
CA SER A 70 10.40 -54.53 -17.19
C SER A 70 9.15 -53.60 -17.18
N THR A 71 9.27 -52.59 -18.08
CA THR A 71 8.24 -51.83 -18.85
C THR A 71 7.35 -50.78 -18.18
N GLY A 72 7.68 -49.50 -18.43
CA GLY A 72 6.75 -48.43 -18.80
C GLY A 72 5.64 -48.03 -17.81
N GLY A 73 5.97 -47.29 -16.75
CA GLY A 73 5.00 -46.67 -15.85
C GLY A 73 5.69 -45.91 -14.72
N LEU A 74 5.15 -44.76 -14.31
CA LEU A 74 5.63 -43.96 -13.18
C LEU A 74 5.55 -44.79 -11.89
N GLY A 75 6.67 -45.36 -11.44
CA GLY A 75 6.77 -46.11 -10.19
C GLY A 75 6.81 -45.17 -8.97
N VAL A 76 5.72 -45.12 -8.22
CA VAL A 76 5.64 -44.56 -6.86
C VAL A 76 5.86 -45.71 -5.88
N ASN A 77 7.03 -45.77 -5.25
CA ASN A 77 7.41 -46.81 -4.29
C ASN A 77 7.41 -46.29 -2.84
N GLU A 78 6.32 -45.63 -2.43
CA GLU A 78 6.04 -45.37 -1.02
C GLU A 78 4.59 -45.75 -0.74
N THR A 79 4.36 -46.55 0.30
CA THR A 79 3.03 -46.96 0.76
C THR A 79 2.15 -45.72 0.95
N PRO A 80 1.00 -45.62 0.24
CA PRO A 80 0.12 -44.47 0.34
C PRO A 80 -0.36 -44.28 1.78
N LEU A 81 -0.38 -43.03 2.26
CA LEU A 81 -1.01 -42.72 3.54
C LEU A 81 -2.54 -42.85 3.39
N GLU A 82 -3.16 -43.75 4.15
CA GLU A 82 -4.62 -43.88 4.19
C GLU A 82 -5.24 -42.76 5.03
N VAL A 83 -6.26 -42.11 4.48
CA VAL A 83 -6.98 -41.04 5.18
C VAL A 83 -8.50 -41.20 4.99
N ASP A 84 -9.21 -41.08 6.11
CA ASP A 84 -10.66 -41.22 6.21
C ASP A 84 -11.41 -39.94 5.86
N SER A 85 -10.90 -38.79 6.31
CA SER A 85 -11.54 -37.49 6.10
C SER A 85 -10.55 -36.33 6.13
N PHE A 86 -10.95 -35.24 5.48
CA PHE A 86 -10.21 -33.98 5.46
C PHE A 86 -11.10 -32.87 6.01
N ASP A 87 -10.55 -32.07 6.91
CA ASP A 87 -11.16 -30.79 7.28
C ASP A 87 -10.51 -29.70 6.41
N ILE A 88 -11.30 -29.06 5.55
CA ILE A 88 -10.86 -27.84 4.85
C ILE A 88 -10.86 -26.72 5.89
N LEU A 89 -9.67 -26.27 6.28
CA LEU A 89 -9.50 -25.23 7.31
C LEU A 89 -9.70 -23.81 6.74
N GLY A 90 -10.19 -23.70 5.51
CA GLY A 90 -10.36 -22.46 4.75
C GLY A 90 -9.23 -22.21 3.74
N PRO A 91 -9.35 -21.12 2.95
CA PRO A 91 -8.22 -20.61 2.19
C PRO A 91 -7.07 -20.29 3.15
N GLY A 92 -5.84 -20.27 2.65
CA GLY A 92 -4.65 -19.98 3.46
C GLY A 92 -4.66 -18.62 4.18
N ASP A 93 -5.74 -17.84 4.08
CA ASP A 93 -5.94 -16.52 4.66
C ASP A 93 -6.70 -16.51 6.00
N GLY A 94 -7.18 -17.64 6.52
CA GLY A 94 -7.79 -17.68 7.86
C GLY A 94 -6.82 -17.58 9.05
N SER A 95 -5.51 -17.76 8.83
CA SER A 95 -4.46 -17.54 9.84
C SER A 95 -3.05 -17.55 9.26
N GLY A 96 -2.67 -16.47 8.56
CA GLY A 96 -1.26 -16.07 8.37
C GLY A 96 -0.30 -17.16 7.93
N GLY A 97 -0.31 -17.54 6.64
CA GLY A 97 0.98 -17.76 6.00
C GLY A 97 1.80 -16.46 6.12
N ALA A 98 3.10 -16.54 6.38
CA ALA A 98 3.94 -15.34 6.38
C ALA A 98 3.78 -14.66 5.01
N LYS A 99 3.16 -13.47 4.99
CA LYS A 99 3.00 -12.70 3.76
C LYS A 99 4.41 -12.25 3.38
N ASP A 100 4.76 -12.36 2.09
CA ASP A 100 6.06 -11.90 1.64
C ASP A 100 6.11 -10.39 1.79
N THR A 101 6.71 -9.96 2.88
CA THR A 101 7.00 -8.57 3.20
C THR A 101 8.49 -8.45 2.94
N PRO A 102 8.90 -8.03 1.74
CA PRO A 102 10.28 -7.66 1.54
C PRO A 102 10.56 -6.45 2.44
N MET A 103 11.13 -6.68 3.62
CA MET A 103 11.71 -5.62 4.40
C MET A 103 13.05 -5.26 3.79
N GLY A 104 13.18 -4.01 3.34
CA GLY A 104 14.42 -3.51 2.78
C GLY A 104 14.66 -3.92 1.32
N PRO A 105 15.91 -3.85 0.84
CA PRO A 105 16.20 -4.00 -0.58
C PRO A 105 15.78 -5.37 -1.13
N THR A 106 14.97 -5.40 -2.18
CA THR A 106 14.45 -6.63 -2.78
C THR A 106 14.32 -6.53 -4.29
N ASN A 107 14.73 -7.60 -4.97
CA ASN A 107 14.38 -7.79 -6.37
C ASN A 107 12.96 -8.36 -6.47
N ILE A 108 12.07 -7.61 -7.10
CA ILE A 108 10.75 -8.09 -7.48
C ILE A 108 10.94 -9.10 -8.60
N THR A 109 10.41 -10.31 -8.41
CA THR A 109 10.41 -11.39 -9.39
C THR A 109 8.97 -11.68 -9.81
N SER A 110 8.68 -11.73 -11.10
CA SER A 110 7.32 -11.99 -11.58
C SER A 110 7.28 -12.86 -12.83
N VAL A 111 6.18 -13.61 -12.94
CA VAL A 111 5.73 -14.21 -14.19
C VAL A 111 4.45 -13.49 -14.59
N ILE A 112 4.41 -12.99 -15.81
CA ILE A 112 3.28 -12.31 -16.41
C ILE A 112 2.72 -13.22 -17.50
N PHE A 113 1.46 -13.61 -17.33
CA PHE A 113 0.70 -14.37 -18.32
C PHE A 113 -0.23 -13.43 -19.08
N LEU A 114 -0.04 -13.32 -20.38
CA LEU A 114 -0.92 -12.61 -21.31
C LEU A 114 -1.91 -13.63 -21.87
N LEU A 115 -3.12 -13.65 -21.32
CA LEU A 115 -4.09 -14.71 -21.55
C LEU A 115 -4.97 -14.43 -22.76
N SER A 116 -5.26 -15.49 -23.52
CA SER A 116 -6.32 -15.57 -24.52
C SER A 116 -7.11 -16.86 -24.30
N PHE A 117 -8.43 -16.81 -24.47
CA PHE A 117 -9.32 -17.96 -24.37
C PHE A 117 -10.67 -17.66 -24.99
N CYS A 118 -11.48 -18.68 -25.28
CA CYS A 118 -12.82 -18.52 -25.88
C CYS A 118 -12.83 -17.78 -27.23
N GLY A 119 -11.70 -17.75 -27.95
CA GLY A 119 -11.55 -16.91 -29.16
C GLY A 119 -11.40 -15.42 -28.85
N TYR A 120 -11.36 -15.03 -27.58
CA TYR A 120 -11.05 -13.67 -27.15
C TYR A 120 -9.54 -13.40 -27.33
N PRO A 121 -9.18 -12.31 -28.03
CA PRO A 121 -7.79 -11.93 -28.25
C PRO A 121 -7.15 -11.45 -26.94
N ARG A 122 -5.81 -11.48 -26.90
CA ARG A 122 -5.05 -10.85 -25.82
C ARG A 122 -5.24 -9.35 -25.88
N SER A 123 -5.42 -8.69 -24.73
CA SER A 123 -5.55 -7.23 -24.67
C SER A 123 -4.25 -6.48 -24.97
N VAL A 124 -3.11 -7.16 -24.83
CA VAL A 124 -1.77 -6.62 -25.15
C VAL A 124 -0.86 -7.76 -25.58
N ASP A 125 -0.04 -7.54 -26.61
CA ASP A 125 0.99 -8.49 -27.05
C ASP A 125 2.26 -8.37 -26.20
N ALA A 126 3.12 -9.40 -26.26
CA ALA A 126 4.33 -9.45 -25.46
C ALA A 126 5.31 -8.31 -25.76
N ALA A 127 5.39 -7.82 -27.00
CA ALA A 127 6.33 -6.76 -27.38
C ALA A 127 5.90 -5.42 -26.77
N THR A 128 4.63 -5.08 -26.90
CA THR A 128 3.99 -3.89 -26.33
C THR A 128 4.04 -3.94 -24.81
N PHE A 129 3.74 -5.11 -24.21
CA PHE A 129 3.84 -5.27 -22.76
C PHE A 129 5.27 -5.05 -22.27
N LYS A 130 6.27 -5.67 -22.91
CA LYS A 130 7.68 -5.48 -22.54
C LYS A 130 8.13 -4.02 -22.65
N ALA A 131 7.63 -3.27 -23.64
CA ALA A 131 7.97 -1.86 -23.82
C ALA A 131 7.45 -0.96 -22.69
N MET A 132 6.28 -1.26 -22.11
CA MET A 132 5.76 -0.54 -20.92
C MET A 132 6.31 -1.10 -19.60
N TRP A 133 6.88 -2.30 -19.59
CA TRP A 133 7.37 -2.96 -18.38
C TRP A 133 8.83 -2.64 -18.08
N PHE A 134 9.67 -2.56 -19.12
CA PHE A 134 11.13 -2.48 -18.98
C PHE A 134 11.73 -1.19 -19.53
N ASN A 135 12.91 -0.84 -19.00
CA ASN A 135 13.77 0.13 -19.63
C ASN A 135 14.38 -0.42 -20.94
N ASN A 136 14.55 0.48 -21.91
CA ASN A 136 15.29 0.22 -23.15
C ASN A 136 16.51 1.15 -23.25
N ALA A 137 17.24 1.11 -24.36
CA ALA A 137 18.47 1.88 -24.55
C ALA A 137 18.28 3.42 -24.49
N THR A 138 17.06 3.93 -24.69
CA THR A 138 16.74 5.36 -24.62
C THR A 138 15.98 5.75 -23.35
N SER A 139 15.71 4.79 -22.47
CA SER A 139 15.04 5.04 -21.21
C SER A 139 15.89 5.92 -20.29
N THR A 140 15.23 6.89 -19.68
CA THR A 140 15.74 7.74 -18.60
C THR A 140 15.13 7.29 -17.27
N PRO A 141 15.65 7.70 -16.09
CA PRO A 141 15.02 7.41 -14.81
C PRO A 141 13.57 7.89 -14.68
N THR A 142 13.15 8.87 -15.50
CA THR A 142 11.78 9.40 -15.54
C THR A 142 10.92 8.81 -16.66
N SER A 143 11.45 7.88 -17.46
CA SER A 143 10.66 7.20 -18.49
C SER A 143 9.54 6.38 -17.84
N HIS A 144 8.30 6.55 -18.28
CA HIS A 144 7.12 5.93 -17.67
C HIS A 144 7.01 4.44 -18.04
N ASN A 145 7.63 3.59 -17.23
CA ASN A 145 7.56 2.13 -17.31
C ASN A 145 7.58 1.52 -15.90
N MET A 146 7.21 0.25 -15.80
CA MET A 146 7.08 -0.42 -14.50
C MET A 146 8.42 -0.49 -13.74
N GLN A 147 9.53 -0.80 -14.43
CA GLN A 147 10.86 -0.87 -13.83
C GLN A 147 11.25 0.44 -13.11
N ASN A 148 11.03 1.58 -13.75
CA ASN A 148 11.27 2.89 -13.15
C ASN A 148 10.23 3.24 -12.08
N TYR A 149 8.98 2.78 -12.21
CA TYR A 149 7.94 3.03 -11.22
C TYR A 149 8.33 2.42 -9.85
N TRP A 150 8.72 1.15 -9.85
CA TRP A 150 9.20 0.48 -8.63
C TRP A 150 10.47 1.11 -8.08
N ALA A 151 11.46 1.37 -8.92
CA ALA A 151 12.71 1.99 -8.47
C ALA A 151 12.47 3.39 -7.86
N THR A 152 11.57 4.17 -8.45
CA THR A 152 11.20 5.51 -7.98
C THR A 152 10.47 5.42 -6.63
N CYS A 153 9.37 4.69 -6.56
CA CYS A 153 8.51 4.66 -5.36
C CYS A 153 9.11 3.92 -4.17
N SER A 154 10.16 3.14 -4.39
CA SER A 154 10.89 2.44 -3.34
C SER A 154 12.20 3.12 -2.94
N ASN A 155 12.55 4.28 -3.48
CA ASN A 155 13.88 4.88 -3.32
C ASN A 155 15.04 3.93 -3.69
N GLY A 156 14.80 3.09 -4.70
CA GLY A 156 15.75 2.10 -5.17
C GLY A 156 15.80 0.80 -4.35
N PHE A 157 15.04 0.69 -3.25
CA PHE A 157 14.98 -0.53 -2.45
C PHE A 157 14.32 -1.68 -3.21
N ALA A 158 13.32 -1.42 -4.05
CA ALA A 158 12.69 -2.42 -4.89
C ALA A 158 13.13 -2.26 -6.35
N GLN A 159 13.69 -3.33 -6.91
CA GLN A 159 14.18 -3.36 -8.29
C GLN A 159 13.47 -4.45 -9.10
N MET A 160 13.28 -4.19 -10.39
CA MET A 160 12.73 -5.17 -11.34
C MET A 160 13.77 -5.51 -12.41
N PRO A 161 14.79 -6.31 -12.08
CA PRO A 161 15.80 -6.70 -13.06
C PRO A 161 15.15 -7.59 -14.13
N VAL A 162 15.42 -7.28 -15.41
CA VAL A 162 14.85 -7.97 -16.58
C VAL A 162 14.97 -9.50 -16.49
N PRO A 163 16.11 -10.10 -16.06
CA PRO A 163 16.21 -11.56 -15.96
C PRO A 163 15.21 -12.23 -15.00
N ASN A 164 14.65 -11.49 -14.04
CA ASN A 164 13.72 -12.00 -13.04
C ASN A 164 12.24 -11.80 -13.43
N GLN A 165 12.00 -11.40 -14.67
CA GLN A 165 10.71 -10.93 -15.15
C GLN A 165 10.35 -11.71 -16.41
N VAL A 166 9.47 -12.70 -16.25
CA VAL A 166 9.14 -13.67 -17.30
C VAL A 166 7.78 -13.30 -17.90
N VAL A 167 7.75 -12.92 -19.18
CA VAL A 167 6.50 -12.60 -19.90
C VAL A 167 6.16 -13.75 -20.84
N VAL A 168 4.95 -14.31 -20.70
CA VAL A 168 4.48 -15.48 -21.43
C VAL A 168 3.11 -15.21 -22.03
N GLU A 169 2.96 -15.46 -23.32
CA GLU A 169 1.65 -15.51 -23.98
C GLU A 169 1.07 -16.91 -23.82
N VAL A 170 -0.19 -16.99 -23.36
CA VAL A 170 -0.84 -18.27 -23.03
C VAL A 170 -2.21 -18.35 -23.68
N ASP A 171 -2.41 -19.38 -24.49
CA ASP A 171 -3.73 -19.75 -25.01
C ASP A 171 -4.36 -20.81 -24.09
N LEU A 172 -5.53 -20.49 -23.54
CA LEU A 172 -6.27 -21.36 -22.63
C LEU A 172 -7.57 -21.87 -23.30
N PRO A 173 -8.04 -23.09 -22.96
CA PRO A 173 -9.31 -23.59 -23.45
C PRO A 173 -10.46 -22.79 -22.84
N CYS A 174 -11.55 -22.62 -23.59
CA CYS A 174 -12.69 -21.82 -23.15
C CYS A 174 -13.42 -22.39 -21.94
N SER A 175 -13.57 -23.71 -21.90
CA SER A 175 -14.23 -24.43 -20.81
C SER A 175 -13.67 -25.83 -20.71
N GLY A 176 -13.89 -26.47 -19.57
CA GLY A 176 -13.42 -27.83 -19.35
C GLY A 176 -13.35 -28.16 -17.87
N ALA A 177 -12.52 -29.14 -17.54
CA ALA A 177 -12.16 -29.46 -16.17
C ALA A 177 -10.65 -29.42 -16.00
N TYR A 178 -10.18 -28.72 -14.97
CA TYR A 178 -8.78 -28.70 -14.57
C TYR A 178 -8.65 -29.32 -13.19
N LEU A 179 -7.87 -30.41 -13.09
CA LEU A 179 -7.71 -31.23 -11.88
C LEU A 179 -9.06 -31.60 -11.21
N GLY A 180 -10.08 -31.87 -12.02
CA GLY A 180 -11.41 -32.23 -11.54
C GLY A 180 -12.37 -31.06 -11.28
N THR A 181 -11.89 -29.80 -11.26
CA THR A 181 -12.83 -28.67 -11.19
C THR A 181 -13.24 -28.19 -12.55
N LYS A 182 -14.55 -28.09 -12.74
CA LYS A 182 -15.15 -27.51 -13.94
C LYS A 182 -14.95 -26.00 -13.94
N TYR A 183 -14.63 -25.45 -15.09
CA TYR A 183 -14.52 -24.02 -15.29
C TYR A 183 -15.17 -23.63 -16.62
N ASN A 184 -15.71 -22.42 -16.68
CA ASN A 184 -16.28 -21.88 -17.92
C ASN A 184 -15.92 -20.40 -18.08
N SER A 185 -14.97 -20.12 -18.96
CA SER A 185 -14.42 -18.79 -19.20
C SER A 185 -15.19 -17.97 -20.23
N THR A 186 -16.35 -18.42 -20.72
CA THR A 186 -17.15 -17.64 -21.68
C THR A 186 -17.65 -16.34 -21.08
N ASN A 187 -18.15 -16.39 -19.84
CA ASN A 187 -18.81 -15.27 -19.17
C ASN A 187 -18.77 -15.36 -17.64
N ASN A 188 -17.86 -16.17 -17.06
CA ASN A 188 -17.71 -16.27 -15.62
C ASN A 188 -16.34 -15.75 -15.18
N CYS A 189 -16.36 -14.90 -14.16
CA CYS A 189 -15.18 -14.39 -13.49
C CYS A 189 -15.29 -14.65 -11.98
N ARG A 190 -15.47 -15.93 -11.62
CA ARG A 190 -15.55 -16.34 -10.22
C ARG A 190 -14.17 -16.76 -9.74
N THR A 191 -14.03 -16.92 -8.43
CA THR A 191 -12.83 -17.47 -7.79
C THR A 191 -12.34 -18.75 -8.49
N GLN A 192 -13.28 -19.60 -8.93
CA GLN A 192 -12.95 -20.83 -9.65
C GLN A 192 -12.20 -20.57 -10.95
N GLU A 193 -12.76 -19.75 -11.84
CA GLU A 193 -12.13 -19.41 -13.11
C GLU A 193 -10.78 -18.73 -12.90
N LEU A 194 -10.71 -17.77 -11.97
CA LEU A 194 -9.51 -16.98 -11.68
C LEU A 194 -8.30 -17.85 -11.33
N TYR A 195 -8.47 -18.80 -10.42
CA TYR A 195 -7.38 -19.72 -10.04
C TYR A 195 -7.13 -20.79 -11.10
N THR A 196 -8.16 -21.22 -11.84
CA THR A 196 -8.00 -22.20 -12.91
C THR A 196 -7.14 -21.63 -14.04
N TRP A 197 -7.36 -20.38 -14.44
CA TRP A 197 -6.52 -19.69 -15.43
C TRP A 197 -5.06 -19.65 -15.01
N PHE A 198 -4.78 -19.28 -13.75
CA PHE A 198 -3.42 -19.25 -13.25
C PHE A 198 -2.74 -20.61 -13.24
N ASN A 199 -3.45 -21.63 -12.75
CA ASN A 199 -2.86 -22.97 -12.67
C ASN A 199 -2.56 -23.52 -14.06
N MET A 200 -3.46 -23.34 -15.03
CA MET A 200 -3.23 -23.74 -16.42
C MET A 200 -2.09 -22.95 -17.06
N ALA A 201 -2.00 -21.64 -16.82
CA ALA A 201 -0.92 -20.81 -17.35
C ALA A 201 0.46 -21.15 -16.74
N ASP A 202 0.50 -21.42 -15.43
CA ASP A 202 1.71 -21.85 -14.72
C ASP A 202 2.18 -23.24 -15.21
N ASP A 203 1.25 -24.17 -15.44
CA ASP A 203 1.55 -25.47 -16.05
C ASP A 203 2.00 -25.33 -17.50
N TYR A 204 1.38 -24.47 -18.31
CA TYR A 204 1.83 -24.21 -19.67
C TYR A 204 3.28 -23.70 -19.70
N ALA A 205 3.60 -22.72 -18.85
CA ALA A 205 4.96 -22.20 -18.75
C ALA A 205 5.98 -23.26 -18.28
N ARG A 206 5.64 -24.07 -17.27
CA ARG A 206 6.54 -25.09 -16.72
C ARG A 206 6.68 -26.33 -17.59
N LEU A 207 5.56 -26.85 -18.09
CA LEU A 207 5.48 -28.16 -18.71
C LEU A 207 5.62 -28.09 -20.23
N THR A 208 5.07 -27.06 -20.85
CA THR A 208 5.14 -26.88 -22.31
C THR A 208 6.38 -26.08 -22.69
N LEU A 209 6.57 -24.89 -22.09
CA LEU A 209 7.71 -24.01 -22.41
C LEU A 209 8.99 -24.37 -21.64
N LYS A 210 8.93 -25.30 -20.69
CA LYS A 210 10.07 -25.74 -19.87
C LYS A 210 10.76 -24.60 -19.10
N LEU A 211 10.02 -23.54 -18.76
CA LEU A 211 10.54 -22.41 -18.00
C LEU A 211 10.64 -22.77 -16.51
N ASN A 212 11.77 -22.47 -15.88
CA ASN A 212 11.92 -22.60 -14.44
C ASN A 212 11.37 -21.37 -13.72
N ILE A 213 10.09 -21.40 -13.40
CA ILE A 213 9.38 -20.31 -12.70
C ILE A 213 9.02 -20.67 -11.25
N SER A 214 9.54 -21.78 -10.73
CA SER A 214 9.16 -22.34 -9.42
C SER A 214 9.52 -21.45 -8.23
N THR A 215 10.62 -20.70 -8.35
CA THR A 215 11.14 -19.77 -7.32
C THR A 215 10.60 -18.36 -7.46
N ILE A 216 9.95 -18.04 -8.59
CA ILE A 216 9.34 -16.73 -8.82
C ILE A 216 8.06 -16.68 -8.00
N LYS A 217 7.83 -15.56 -7.31
CA LYS A 217 6.70 -15.42 -6.38
C LYS A 217 5.47 -14.79 -7.03
N GLN A 218 5.65 -13.64 -7.68
CA GLN A 218 4.55 -12.89 -8.27
C GLN A 218 4.02 -13.61 -9.52
N ARG A 219 2.71 -13.76 -9.60
CA ARG A 219 1.95 -14.31 -10.72
C ARG A 219 0.96 -13.25 -11.15
N VAL A 220 1.16 -12.71 -12.34
CA VAL A 220 0.31 -11.66 -12.91
C VAL A 220 -0.41 -12.26 -14.11
N ALA A 221 -1.73 -12.16 -14.16
CA ALA A 221 -2.54 -12.57 -15.30
C ALA A 221 -3.22 -11.34 -15.89
N VAL A 222 -3.00 -11.10 -17.18
CA VAL A 222 -3.70 -10.07 -17.95
C VAL A 222 -4.80 -10.75 -18.74
N LEU A 223 -6.05 -10.37 -18.46
CA LEU A 223 -7.24 -10.98 -19.06
C LEU A 223 -7.57 -10.34 -20.41
N PRO A 224 -8.30 -11.05 -21.30
CA PRO A 224 -8.96 -10.45 -22.45
C PRO A 224 -9.97 -9.36 -22.05
N THR A 225 -10.14 -8.34 -22.88
CA THR A 225 -11.05 -7.20 -22.63
C THR A 225 -12.51 -7.63 -22.63
N GLU A 226 -12.85 -8.72 -23.32
CA GLU A 226 -14.16 -9.34 -23.33
C GLU A 226 -14.59 -9.85 -21.94
N MET A 227 -13.65 -10.02 -21.00
CA MET A 227 -13.96 -10.42 -19.63
C MET A 227 -14.37 -9.27 -18.71
N ASP A 228 -14.12 -8.02 -19.11
CA ASP A 228 -14.35 -6.84 -18.27
C ASP A 228 -15.80 -6.71 -17.77
N PRO A 229 -16.86 -7.02 -18.57
CA PRO A 229 -18.24 -6.97 -18.06
C PRO A 229 -18.55 -8.00 -16.97
N TYR A 230 -17.73 -9.04 -16.85
CA TYR A 230 -17.92 -10.14 -15.90
C TYR A 230 -16.99 -10.02 -14.69
N CYS A 231 -15.81 -9.42 -14.87
CA CYS A 231 -14.87 -9.08 -13.81
C CYS A 231 -15.11 -7.62 -13.37
N GLY A 232 -15.84 -7.41 -12.28
CA GLY A 232 -16.25 -6.07 -11.80
C GLY A 232 -15.13 -5.22 -11.18
N TRP A 233 -13.90 -5.34 -11.66
CA TRP A 233 -12.70 -4.71 -11.11
C TRP A 233 -11.69 -4.39 -12.22
N ALA A 234 -10.88 -3.35 -12.04
CA ALA A 234 -9.78 -3.00 -12.96
C ALA A 234 -8.55 -3.90 -12.71
N GLY A 235 -8.32 -4.22 -11.43
CA GLY A 235 -7.36 -5.20 -10.96
C GLY A 235 -7.92 -5.95 -9.74
N LEU A 236 -7.36 -7.12 -9.47
CA LEU A 236 -7.63 -7.90 -8.27
C LEU A 236 -6.34 -8.56 -7.82
N ALA A 237 -6.10 -8.65 -6.52
CA ALA A 237 -4.94 -9.35 -6.01
C ALA A 237 -5.18 -10.03 -4.67
N SER A 238 -4.29 -10.97 -4.36
CA SER A 238 -4.20 -11.57 -3.03
C SER A 238 -3.48 -10.62 -2.08
N VAL A 239 -4.00 -10.44 -0.85
CA VAL A 239 -3.30 -9.66 0.18
C VAL A 239 -2.26 -10.54 0.88
N GLY A 240 -1.04 -10.51 0.36
CA GLY A 240 0.04 -11.44 0.65
C GLY A 240 0.06 -12.59 -0.35
N CYS A 241 0.73 -13.68 0.01
CA CYS A 241 0.94 -14.81 -0.90
C CYS A 241 0.21 -16.07 -0.40
N ALA A 242 -0.36 -16.81 -1.33
CA ALA A 242 -0.92 -18.13 -1.10
C ALA A 242 0.22 -19.17 -1.19
N GLY A 243 0.85 -19.45 -0.05
CA GLY A 243 2.06 -20.28 -0.02
C GLY A 243 3.24 -19.54 -0.65
N THR A 244 3.82 -20.09 -1.73
CA THR A 244 4.97 -19.49 -2.43
C THR A 244 4.58 -18.60 -3.62
N ARG A 245 3.29 -18.42 -3.89
CA ARG A 245 2.77 -17.68 -5.06
C ARG A 245 1.87 -16.54 -4.62
N CYS A 246 2.02 -15.38 -5.24
CA CYS A 246 1.22 -14.19 -4.98
C CYS A 246 0.51 -13.82 -6.29
N TYR A 247 -0.81 -13.68 -6.24
CA TYR A 247 -1.65 -13.62 -7.45
C TYR A 247 -2.20 -12.22 -7.69
N THR A 248 -2.10 -11.76 -8.93
CA THR A 248 -2.63 -10.49 -9.43
C THR A 248 -3.32 -10.72 -10.76
N TRP A 249 -4.57 -10.32 -10.88
CA TRP A 249 -5.32 -10.31 -12.13
C TRP A 249 -5.55 -8.87 -12.57
N ILE A 250 -5.46 -8.64 -13.88
CA ILE A 250 -5.61 -7.32 -14.49
C ILE A 250 -6.66 -7.44 -15.58
N ALA A 251 -7.67 -6.58 -15.51
CA ALA A 251 -8.72 -6.51 -16.53
C ALA A 251 -8.14 -6.07 -17.88
N GLY A 252 -8.76 -6.50 -18.97
CA GLY A 252 -8.22 -6.27 -20.30
C GLY A 252 -8.16 -4.78 -20.67
N SER A 253 -9.18 -4.00 -20.30
CA SER A 253 -9.17 -2.53 -20.44
C SER A 253 -8.05 -1.85 -19.64
N SER A 254 -7.57 -2.47 -18.56
CA SER A 254 -6.50 -1.95 -17.69
C SER A 254 -5.12 -2.51 -18.02
N SER A 255 -5.00 -3.31 -19.08
CA SER A 255 -3.76 -3.99 -19.49
C SER A 255 -2.56 -3.07 -19.78
N LYS A 256 -2.80 -1.77 -19.97
CA LYS A 256 -1.76 -0.76 -20.23
C LYS A 256 -1.57 0.24 -19.07
N ASP A 257 -2.31 0.09 -17.99
CA ASP A 257 -2.29 1.02 -16.86
C ASP A 257 -1.34 0.55 -15.76
N LEU A 258 -0.11 1.10 -15.75
CA LEU A 258 0.92 0.79 -14.77
C LEU A 258 0.49 1.05 -13.31
N SER A 259 -0.44 1.98 -13.07
CA SER A 259 -0.90 2.30 -11.72
C SER A 259 -1.69 1.16 -11.09
N ILE A 260 -2.51 0.47 -11.90
CA ILE A 260 -3.26 -0.71 -11.48
C ILE A 260 -2.30 -1.85 -11.14
N TYR A 261 -1.32 -2.14 -12.00
CA TYR A 261 -0.31 -3.15 -11.68
C TYR A 261 0.45 -2.84 -10.38
N PHE A 262 0.82 -1.58 -10.14
CA PHE A 262 1.52 -1.17 -8.92
C PHE A 262 0.62 -1.27 -7.67
N HIS A 263 -0.67 -0.95 -7.78
CA HIS A 263 -1.67 -1.18 -6.74
C HIS A 263 -1.80 -2.67 -6.40
N GLU A 264 -2.10 -3.49 -7.39
CA GLU A 264 -2.39 -4.92 -7.20
C GLU A 264 -1.18 -5.71 -6.74
N MET A 265 0.01 -5.41 -7.28
CA MET A 265 1.24 -6.05 -6.80
C MET A 265 1.62 -5.56 -5.39
N GLY A 266 1.13 -4.38 -4.97
CA GLY A 266 1.21 -3.89 -3.59
C GLY A 266 0.50 -4.81 -2.59
N HIS A 267 -0.68 -5.32 -2.96
CA HIS A 267 -1.39 -6.31 -2.15
C HIS A 267 -0.58 -7.58 -1.94
N ASN A 268 0.16 -8.05 -2.94
CA ASN A 268 1.00 -9.24 -2.80
C ASN A 268 2.14 -9.05 -1.79
N MET A 269 2.55 -7.80 -1.50
CA MET A 269 3.48 -7.47 -0.41
C MET A 269 2.78 -7.26 0.94
N GLY A 270 1.49 -7.56 0.99
CA GLY A 270 0.62 -7.52 2.15
C GLY A 270 -0.03 -6.16 2.40
N LEU A 271 0.13 -5.17 1.52
CA LEU A 271 -0.50 -3.85 1.71
C LEU A 271 -2.03 -3.96 1.65
N ALA A 272 -2.70 -3.25 2.56
CA ALA A 272 -4.15 -3.08 2.52
C ALA A 272 -4.49 -1.80 1.76
N HIS A 273 -5.76 -1.62 1.38
CA HIS A 273 -6.21 -0.35 0.84
C HIS A 273 -5.96 0.81 1.81
N ALA A 274 -5.96 2.03 1.29
CA ALA A 274 -5.76 3.26 2.05
C ALA A 274 -6.98 4.19 1.92
N ASN A 275 -7.54 4.59 3.06
CA ASN A 275 -8.71 5.46 3.13
C ASN A 275 -8.36 6.85 3.67
N TRP A 276 -9.32 7.75 3.63
CA TRP A 276 -9.25 9.09 4.19
C TRP A 276 -10.21 9.20 5.38
N ALA A 277 -9.77 9.81 6.48
CA ALA A 277 -10.56 10.03 7.68
C ALA A 277 -11.90 10.77 7.44
N ASN A 278 -11.99 11.57 6.37
CA ASN A 278 -13.24 12.26 5.99
C ASN A 278 -14.27 11.32 5.33
N THR A 279 -13.83 10.18 4.82
CA THR A 279 -14.64 9.18 4.13
C THR A 279 -14.17 7.77 4.54
N PRO A 280 -14.26 7.42 5.84
CA PRO A 280 -13.60 6.24 6.39
C PRO A 280 -14.14 4.92 5.83
N ASP A 281 -15.41 4.90 5.40
CA ASP A 281 -16.08 3.74 4.82
C ASP A 281 -15.67 3.46 3.38
N ASP A 282 -15.04 4.42 2.69
CA ASP A 282 -14.49 4.21 1.35
C ASP A 282 -13.03 3.77 1.45
N PRO A 283 -12.73 2.49 1.17
CA PRO A 283 -11.38 1.94 1.29
C PRO A 283 -10.39 2.55 0.29
N TYR A 284 -10.84 3.25 -0.76
CA TYR A 284 -9.97 3.84 -1.79
C TYR A 284 -9.82 5.36 -1.67
N SER A 285 -10.38 5.96 -0.63
CA SER A 285 -10.50 7.42 -0.54
C SER A 285 -9.17 8.17 -0.27
N ASP A 286 -8.07 7.47 0.04
CA ASP A 286 -6.75 8.10 0.09
C ASP A 286 -6.22 8.38 -1.33
N PHE A 287 -6.56 9.55 -1.87
CA PHE A 287 -6.07 10.01 -3.17
C PHE A 287 -4.55 10.29 -3.21
N THR A 288 -3.87 10.25 -2.06
CA THR A 288 -2.42 10.45 -1.97
C THR A 288 -1.65 9.13 -2.03
N CYS A 289 -2.31 7.98 -2.13
CA CYS A 289 -1.66 6.67 -2.05
C CYS A 289 -2.05 5.79 -3.23
N ALA A 290 -1.09 5.03 -3.76
CA ALA A 290 -1.38 3.96 -4.72
C ALA A 290 -2.36 2.92 -4.18
N MET A 291 -2.38 2.66 -2.87
CA MET A 291 -3.37 1.74 -2.25
C MET A 291 -4.75 2.40 -2.02
N GLY A 292 -4.88 3.68 -2.30
CA GLY A 292 -6.17 4.37 -2.39
C GLY A 292 -6.54 4.60 -3.85
N SER A 293 -6.86 5.83 -4.21
CA SER A 293 -7.25 6.24 -5.57
C SER A 293 -6.14 7.00 -6.31
N GLY A 294 -4.97 7.17 -5.69
CA GLY A 294 -3.90 8.00 -6.23
C GLY A 294 -3.05 7.28 -7.28
N VAL A 295 -2.77 7.93 -8.41
CA VAL A 295 -1.71 7.52 -9.36
C VAL A 295 -0.36 8.00 -8.83
N THR A 296 0.04 7.42 -7.70
CA THR A 296 1.12 7.90 -6.83
C THR A 296 1.92 6.75 -6.24
N CYS A 297 3.05 7.04 -5.60
CA CYS A 297 3.70 6.07 -4.72
C CYS A 297 2.85 5.76 -3.48
N TYR A 298 3.23 4.72 -2.73
CA TYR A 298 2.56 4.41 -1.47
C TYR A 298 2.74 5.54 -0.44
N ASN A 299 1.76 5.72 0.45
CA ASN A 299 1.87 6.66 1.55
C ASN A 299 2.95 6.26 2.57
N ALA A 300 3.27 7.16 3.49
CA ALA A 300 4.35 6.99 4.46
C ALA A 300 4.21 5.70 5.29
N ALA A 301 3.00 5.38 5.75
CA ALA A 301 2.75 4.19 6.57
C ALA A 301 3.03 2.89 5.78
N ASN A 302 2.51 2.77 4.57
CA ASN A 302 2.73 1.61 3.71
C ASN A 302 4.19 1.49 3.26
N THR A 303 4.83 2.62 2.93
CA THR A 303 6.24 2.63 2.49
C THR A 303 7.19 2.28 3.63
N TRP A 304 6.95 2.80 4.85
CA TRP A 304 7.70 2.44 6.05
C TRP A 304 7.55 0.97 6.42
N ARG A 305 6.33 0.43 6.28
CA ARG A 305 6.06 -0.98 6.51
C ARG A 305 6.90 -1.89 5.61
N LEU A 306 7.09 -1.52 4.34
CA LEU A 306 7.97 -2.24 3.40
C LEU A 306 9.47 -2.02 3.67
N GLY A 307 9.84 -1.14 4.60
CA GLY A 307 11.24 -0.78 4.86
C GLY A 307 11.89 -0.02 3.70
N TRP A 308 11.11 0.61 2.83
CA TRP A 308 11.59 1.50 1.77
C TRP A 308 11.74 2.95 2.26
N LEU A 309 11.31 3.19 3.49
CA LEU A 309 11.30 4.47 4.19
C LEU A 309 11.60 4.23 5.66
N ASP A 310 12.30 5.17 6.26
CA ASP A 310 12.68 5.18 7.66
C ASP A 310 12.48 6.57 8.27
N THR A 311 12.44 6.60 9.59
CA THR A 311 12.35 7.84 10.35
C THR A 311 13.62 8.67 10.22
N LEU A 312 13.48 9.99 10.32
CA LEU A 312 14.61 10.86 10.56
C LEU A 312 15.32 10.44 11.87
N PRO A 313 16.64 10.65 12.00
CA PRO A 313 17.35 10.36 13.25
C PRO A 313 16.65 11.01 14.45
N GLY A 314 16.25 10.20 15.44
CA GLY A 314 15.53 10.66 16.63
C GLY A 314 14.03 10.92 16.45
N ALA A 315 13.48 10.75 15.25
CA ALA A 315 12.08 11.04 14.93
C ALA A 315 11.12 9.84 15.04
N SER A 316 11.53 8.81 15.78
CA SER A 316 10.64 7.77 16.29
C SER A 316 10.19 8.16 17.70
N LEU A 317 9.09 8.91 17.77
CA LEU A 317 8.60 9.56 18.98
C LEU A 317 7.62 8.65 19.75
N ASN A 318 7.73 8.63 21.08
CA ASN A 318 6.86 7.94 22.03
C ASN A 318 6.98 8.58 23.42
N SER A 319 6.29 8.04 24.43
CA SER A 319 6.27 8.60 25.79
C SER A 319 7.64 8.82 26.43
N SER A 320 8.68 8.07 26.02
CA SER A 320 10.04 8.16 26.60
C SER A 320 10.89 9.29 26.04
N ASN A 321 10.54 9.85 24.89
CA ASN A 321 11.34 10.87 24.20
C ASN A 321 10.51 12.02 23.61
N PHE A 322 9.21 12.07 23.90
CA PHE A 322 8.30 13.09 23.44
C PHE A 322 7.50 13.65 24.63
N ASP A 323 8.12 14.65 25.26
CA ASP A 323 7.61 15.34 26.44
C ASP A 323 6.31 16.08 26.13
N VAL A 324 5.46 16.18 27.16
CA VAL A 324 4.23 16.97 27.11
C VAL A 324 4.58 18.46 27.01
N GLY A 325 3.80 19.19 26.21
CA GLY A 325 3.81 20.64 26.09
C GLY A 325 5.11 21.27 25.60
N ARG A 326 6.05 20.44 25.11
CA ARG A 326 7.31 20.89 24.52
C ARG A 326 7.26 20.76 23.01
N TRP A 327 7.39 21.89 22.34
CA TRP A 327 7.52 21.94 20.89
C TRP A 327 8.89 21.43 20.42
N SER A 328 8.86 20.50 19.47
CA SER A 328 10.05 20.01 18.76
C SER A 328 9.97 20.42 17.30
N THR A 329 10.99 21.13 16.81
CA THR A 329 11.05 21.57 15.39
C THR A 329 11.92 20.63 14.58
N TRP A 330 11.44 20.25 13.39
CA TRP A 330 12.06 19.29 12.50
C TRP A 330 12.17 19.83 11.08
N ALA A 331 13.30 19.54 10.44
CA ALA A 331 13.46 19.68 8.99
C ALA A 331 13.01 18.37 8.33
N LEU A 332 11.87 18.41 7.65
CA LEU A 332 11.26 17.26 7.00
C LEU A 332 11.60 17.28 5.50
N PRO A 333 12.51 16.41 5.03
CA PRO A 333 12.81 16.30 3.61
C PRO A 333 11.63 15.64 2.88
N ARG A 334 11.62 15.79 1.55
CA ARG A 334 10.60 15.17 0.72
C ARG A 334 10.76 13.66 0.67
N GLN A 335 9.66 12.95 0.86
CA GLN A 335 9.50 11.55 0.49
C GLN A 335 9.36 11.47 -1.03
N SER A 336 10.50 11.58 -1.71
CA SER A 336 10.62 11.66 -3.16
C SER A 336 11.72 10.72 -3.62
N ALA A 337 11.58 10.14 -4.81
CA ALA A 337 12.60 9.27 -5.36
C ALA A 337 13.96 9.95 -5.42
N GLY A 338 14.98 9.29 -4.88
CA GLY A 338 16.38 9.74 -4.95
C GLY A 338 16.76 10.85 -3.97
N THR A 339 15.92 11.15 -2.97
CA THR A 339 16.31 12.05 -1.86
C THR A 339 17.00 11.27 -0.75
N SER A 340 16.25 10.81 0.26
CA SER A 340 16.73 10.09 1.42
C SER A 340 15.67 9.10 1.86
N PRO A 341 16.03 7.84 2.21
CA PRO A 341 15.09 6.93 2.85
C PRO A 341 14.66 7.42 4.23
N GLN A 342 15.44 8.28 4.89
CA GLN A 342 15.06 8.91 6.15
C GLN A 342 14.30 10.20 5.87
N SER A 343 12.96 10.13 5.79
CA SER A 343 12.14 11.29 5.42
C SER A 343 10.77 11.36 6.08
N ILE A 344 10.59 10.64 7.20
CA ILE A 344 9.35 10.70 7.97
C ILE A 344 9.60 10.91 9.46
N ILE A 345 8.56 11.33 10.15
CA ILE A 345 8.46 11.28 11.61
C ILE A 345 7.37 10.28 11.95
N ARG A 346 7.65 9.37 12.86
CA ARG A 346 6.70 8.36 13.33
C ARG A 346 6.44 8.57 14.80
N ILE A 347 5.18 8.79 15.18
CA ILE A 347 4.77 9.06 16.55
C ILE A 347 3.91 7.88 17.01
N LEU A 348 4.34 7.16 18.02
CA LEU A 348 3.57 6.11 18.68
C LEU A 348 2.99 6.69 19.98
N PRO A 349 1.67 6.93 20.06
CA PRO A 349 1.04 7.48 21.26
C PRO A 349 0.80 6.37 22.31
N ASP A 350 1.87 5.74 22.78
CA ASP A 350 1.83 4.70 23.82
C ASP A 350 1.29 5.19 25.18
N TRP A 351 1.19 6.52 25.36
CA TRP A 351 0.49 7.15 26.49
C TRP A 351 -1.02 7.18 26.36
N ALA A 352 -1.57 7.06 25.15
CA ALA A 352 -3.00 7.03 24.95
C ALA A 352 -3.52 5.65 25.38
N PRO A 353 -4.57 5.56 26.20
CA PRO A 353 -5.20 4.29 26.44
C PRO A 353 -5.75 3.76 25.10
N PRO A 354 -5.71 2.43 24.88
CA PRO A 354 -6.47 1.85 23.78
C PRO A 354 -7.93 2.28 23.87
N ALA A 355 -8.67 2.29 22.76
CA ALA A 355 -10.07 2.71 22.74
C ALA A 355 -10.98 1.70 23.49
N TRP A 356 -10.92 1.68 24.82
CA TRP A 356 -11.73 0.85 25.71
C TRP A 356 -13.08 1.53 25.95
N GLY A 357 -14.05 1.29 25.05
CA GLY A 357 -15.47 1.46 25.40
C GLY A 357 -15.94 0.29 26.27
N ARG A 358 -16.93 0.49 27.16
CA ARG A 358 -17.47 -0.52 28.11
C ARG A 358 -18.09 -1.79 27.48
N ASN A 359 -18.00 -1.99 26.15
CA ASN A 359 -18.51 -3.15 25.42
C ASN A 359 -17.52 -3.61 24.34
N ALA A 360 -16.24 -3.81 24.69
CA ALA A 360 -15.25 -4.33 23.74
C ALA A 360 -15.23 -5.87 23.76
N THR A 361 -15.57 -6.50 22.64
CA THR A 361 -15.30 -7.91 22.33
C THR A 361 -13.79 -8.16 22.22
N LEU A 362 -13.35 -9.40 22.50
CA LEU A 362 -11.95 -9.86 22.37
C LEU A 362 -11.41 -9.61 20.95
N GLY A 363 -10.75 -8.47 20.75
CA GLY A 363 -10.19 -7.99 19.49
C GLY A 363 -9.87 -6.49 19.47
N ALA A 364 -9.59 -5.90 20.64
CA ALA A 364 -9.40 -4.44 20.80
C ALA A 364 -8.28 -3.89 19.91
N SER A 365 -8.57 -2.82 19.16
CA SER A 365 -7.61 -2.17 18.26
C SER A 365 -6.50 -1.46 19.05
N ALA A 366 -5.26 -1.70 18.65
CA ALA A 366 -4.10 -0.96 19.16
C ALA A 366 -4.21 0.54 18.86
N VAL A 367 -3.51 1.36 19.64
CA VAL A 367 -3.37 2.80 19.39
C VAL A 367 -2.58 2.98 18.08
N PRO A 368 -3.12 3.71 17.08
CA PRO A 368 -2.43 3.92 15.81
C PRO A 368 -1.19 4.78 15.97
N ALA A 369 -0.14 4.40 15.23
CA ALA A 369 1.00 5.28 15.02
C ALA A 369 0.62 6.35 13.98
N PHE A 370 1.13 7.56 14.18
CA PHE A 370 1.05 8.66 13.25
C PHE A 370 2.33 8.72 12.42
N TYR A 371 2.19 8.97 11.12
CA TYR A 371 3.26 9.08 10.15
C TYR A 371 3.15 10.46 9.51
N VAL A 372 4.17 11.31 9.72
CA VAL A 372 4.24 12.65 9.14
C VAL A 372 5.27 12.63 8.01
N SER A 373 4.84 13.03 6.82
CA SER A 373 5.68 13.01 5.61
C SER A 373 5.47 14.27 4.79
N LEU A 374 6.47 14.68 4.02
CA LEU A 374 6.33 15.74 3.02
C LEU A 374 6.31 15.13 1.63
N ARG A 375 5.26 15.40 0.85
CA ARG A 375 5.17 14.91 -0.53
C ARG A 375 5.07 16.07 -1.53
N ALA A 376 5.73 15.85 -2.68
CA ALA A 376 5.96 16.66 -3.89
C ALA A 376 5.38 16.06 -5.18
N ARG A 377 4.61 16.77 -6.03
CA ARG A 377 4.19 16.22 -7.33
C ARG A 377 5.45 15.98 -8.14
N GLN A 378 5.68 14.73 -8.55
CA GLN A 378 6.83 14.34 -9.36
C GLN A 378 6.36 13.40 -10.46
N THR A 379 6.05 13.98 -11.62
CA THR A 379 5.68 13.20 -12.80
C THR A 379 6.85 12.32 -13.25
N PRO A 380 6.60 11.10 -13.73
CA PRO A 380 5.27 10.55 -14.02
C PRO A 380 4.68 9.68 -12.89
N PHE A 381 5.45 9.30 -11.87
CA PHE A 381 5.07 8.24 -10.91
C PHE A 381 4.40 8.75 -9.63
N GLU A 382 4.66 9.99 -9.27
CA GLU A 382 4.06 10.69 -8.15
C GLU A 382 3.14 11.77 -8.75
N ASN A 383 2.11 11.31 -9.48
CA ASN A 383 1.32 12.14 -10.38
C ASN A 383 -0.12 12.34 -9.91
N TRP A 384 -0.31 13.48 -9.26
CA TRP A 384 -1.53 13.79 -8.54
C TRP A 384 -2.47 14.61 -9.41
N TYR A 385 -3.75 14.26 -9.39
CA TYR A 385 -4.79 15.01 -10.08
C TYR A 385 -5.42 16.01 -9.11
N GLY A 386 -4.80 17.19 -8.99
CA GLY A 386 -5.30 18.28 -8.14
C GLY A 386 -4.31 19.43 -7.99
N THR A 387 -4.82 20.66 -7.85
CA THR A 387 -4.03 21.89 -7.62
C THR A 387 -3.51 21.99 -6.18
N ASP A 388 -4.03 21.18 -5.26
CA ASP A 388 -3.83 21.33 -3.81
C ASP A 388 -2.49 20.81 -3.30
N LEU A 389 -1.60 20.48 -4.21
CA LEU A 389 -0.43 19.68 -3.90
C LEU A 389 0.71 20.05 -4.90
N THR A 390 0.40 20.68 -6.05
CA THR A 390 1.40 21.40 -6.86
C THR A 390 2.25 22.37 -6.02
N ASN A 391 3.56 22.41 -6.34
CA ASN A 391 4.66 23.10 -5.65
C ASN A 391 4.22 24.24 -4.70
N PRO A 392 4.63 24.24 -3.41
CA PRO A 392 5.84 23.60 -2.87
C PRO A 392 5.68 22.17 -2.33
N GLY A 393 4.48 21.58 -2.39
CA GLY A 393 4.11 20.29 -1.78
C GLY A 393 3.21 20.44 -0.56
N ARG A 394 2.89 19.33 0.12
CA ARG A 394 2.12 19.34 1.38
C ARG A 394 2.69 18.35 2.38
N VAL A 395 2.57 18.70 3.66
CA VAL A 395 2.82 17.78 4.76
C VAL A 395 1.57 16.92 4.94
N LEU A 396 1.74 15.61 4.88
CA LEU A 396 0.67 14.64 5.05
C LEU A 396 0.80 13.98 6.42
N VAL A 397 -0.34 13.78 7.07
CA VAL A 397 -0.43 12.99 8.30
C VAL A 397 -1.25 11.75 7.99
N HIS A 398 -0.65 10.58 8.17
CA HIS A 398 -1.33 9.28 8.06
C HIS A 398 -1.33 8.59 9.41
N THR A 399 -2.35 7.79 9.70
CA THR A 399 -2.39 6.91 10.85
C THR A 399 -2.47 5.46 10.42
N SER A 400 -1.83 4.57 11.18
CA SER A 400 -2.04 3.14 11.01
C SER A 400 -1.50 2.33 12.20
N ASN A 401 -2.11 1.17 12.42
CA ASN A 401 -1.61 0.11 13.31
C ASN A 401 -0.60 -0.82 12.63
N LEU A 402 -0.10 -0.43 11.45
CA LEU A 402 0.93 -1.19 10.75
C LEU A 402 2.18 -1.33 11.62
N THR A 403 2.67 -2.57 11.68
CA THR A 403 4.02 -2.91 12.10
C THR A 403 4.78 -3.43 10.88
N GLN A 404 6.11 -3.46 10.96
CA GLN A 404 6.93 -4.09 9.91
C GLN A 404 6.85 -5.63 9.92
N SER A 405 6.01 -6.22 10.77
CA SER A 405 5.80 -7.66 10.78
C SER A 405 5.14 -8.14 9.49
N SER A 406 5.55 -9.33 9.04
CA SER A 406 5.01 -10.01 7.87
C SER A 406 3.53 -10.35 7.95
N ASN A 407 2.97 -10.36 9.16
CA ASN A 407 1.55 -10.60 9.41
C ASN A 407 0.75 -9.33 9.68
N SER A 408 1.34 -8.13 9.59
CA SER A 408 0.60 -6.89 9.82
C SER A 408 -0.20 -6.53 8.58
N TYR A 409 -1.53 -6.48 8.67
CA TYR A 409 -2.40 -6.05 7.57
C TYR A 409 -3.38 -5.04 8.13
N GLN A 410 -3.06 -3.76 7.99
CA GLN A 410 -3.90 -2.70 8.53
C GLN A 410 -4.04 -1.63 7.49
N THR A 411 -5.24 -1.07 7.41
CA THR A 411 -5.53 0.11 6.61
C THR A 411 -4.67 1.26 7.11
N SER A 412 -4.10 2.01 6.18
CA SER A 412 -3.52 3.32 6.45
C SER A 412 -4.57 4.38 6.17
N THR A 413 -4.74 5.33 7.09
CA THR A 413 -5.75 6.38 6.97
C THR A 413 -5.09 7.74 6.84
N LEU A 414 -5.35 8.46 5.74
CA LEU A 414 -4.99 9.87 5.62
C LEU A 414 -5.79 10.66 6.66
N GLN A 415 -5.13 11.48 7.47
CA GLN A 415 -5.76 12.34 8.47
C GLN A 415 -5.81 13.79 8.02
N ALA A 416 -4.72 14.29 7.42
CA ALA A 416 -4.62 15.68 7.03
C ALA A 416 -3.67 15.90 5.85
N VAL A 417 -3.97 16.95 5.08
CA VAL A 417 -3.13 17.51 4.01
C VAL A 417 -2.84 18.97 4.36
N LEU A 418 -1.62 19.27 4.78
CA LEU A 418 -1.25 20.57 5.36
C LEU A 418 -0.41 21.40 4.39
N ALA A 419 -0.87 22.62 4.12
CA ALA A 419 -0.10 23.65 3.44
C ALA A 419 0.88 24.35 4.40
N GLY A 420 1.70 25.27 3.90
CA GLY A 420 2.51 26.13 4.77
C GLY A 420 1.62 26.90 5.75
N LYS A 421 2.03 26.96 7.02
CA LYS A 421 1.24 27.50 8.15
C LYS A 421 0.01 26.67 8.54
N GLY A 422 -0.23 25.53 7.88
CA GLY A 422 -1.30 24.60 8.25
C GLY A 422 -1.03 23.89 9.57
N ARG A 423 -2.09 23.47 10.25
CA ARG A 423 -2.03 22.75 11.53
C ARG A 423 -3.00 21.57 11.53
N TYR A 424 -2.58 20.48 12.14
CA TYR A 424 -3.41 19.32 12.46
C TYR A 424 -3.27 19.03 13.95
N THR A 425 -4.39 18.80 14.63
CA THR A 425 -4.40 18.39 16.04
C THR A 425 -5.26 17.12 16.16
N ALA A 426 -4.64 16.02 16.58
CA ALA A 426 -5.33 14.82 16.99
C ALA A 426 -5.88 15.03 18.39
N ALA A 427 -7.19 14.84 18.57
CA ALA A 427 -7.85 15.03 19.85
C ALA A 427 -7.27 14.10 20.93
N LEU A 428 -7.49 14.46 22.20
CA LEU A 428 -7.23 13.57 23.32
C LEU A 428 -8.02 12.25 23.14
N PRO A 429 -7.43 11.10 23.49
CA PRO A 429 -6.22 10.97 24.30
C PRO A 429 -4.90 10.93 23.52
N TYR A 430 -4.91 11.08 22.19
CA TYR A 430 -3.66 11.12 21.41
C TYR A 430 -2.89 12.41 21.70
N GLY A 431 -3.58 13.55 21.64
CA GLY A 431 -3.00 14.86 21.97
C GLY A 431 -1.78 15.19 21.13
N ILE A 432 -1.83 15.04 19.81
CA ILE A 432 -0.69 15.31 18.92
C ILE A 432 -1.03 16.52 18.05
N THR A 433 -0.24 17.58 18.14
CA THR A 433 -0.32 18.72 17.24
C THR A 433 0.87 18.72 16.28
N VAL A 434 0.59 18.81 14.98
CA VAL A 434 1.56 19.01 13.91
C VAL A 434 1.31 20.36 13.27
N GLN A 435 2.28 21.26 13.35
CA GLN A 435 2.22 22.59 12.74
C GLN A 435 3.28 22.74 11.67
N VAL A 436 2.86 23.15 10.47
CA VAL A 436 3.78 23.42 9.37
C VAL A 436 4.25 24.87 9.47
N LEU A 437 5.53 25.10 9.72
CA LEU A 437 6.09 26.46 9.79
C LEU A 437 6.30 27.03 8.39
N SER A 438 6.93 26.23 7.52
CA SER A 438 7.16 26.60 6.11
C SER A 438 7.33 25.37 5.23
N ILE A 439 7.05 25.52 3.93
CA ILE A 439 7.35 24.50 2.91
C ILE A 439 8.15 25.18 1.81
N ASN A 440 9.35 24.67 1.55
CA ASN A 440 10.21 25.12 0.48
C ASN A 440 10.23 24.08 -0.66
N ALA A 441 10.21 24.58 -1.89
CA ALA A 441 10.15 23.76 -3.09
C ALA A 441 11.41 22.90 -3.36
N THR A 442 12.49 23.08 -2.60
CA THR A 442 13.75 22.36 -2.79
C THR A 442 14.30 21.85 -1.46
N ALA A 443 14.25 22.67 -0.40
CA ALA A 443 14.83 22.35 0.91
C ALA A 443 13.95 21.43 1.79
N GLY A 444 12.69 21.20 1.44
CA GLY A 444 11.74 20.45 2.27
C GLY A 444 10.85 21.36 3.12
N ALA A 445 10.32 20.85 4.23
CA ALA A 445 9.43 21.58 5.12
C ALA A 445 10.05 21.74 6.51
N ALA A 446 9.81 22.89 7.15
CA ALA A 446 10.05 23.04 8.57
C ALA A 446 8.71 22.83 9.29
N ILE A 447 8.66 21.90 10.23
CA ILE A 447 7.47 21.58 11.01
C ILE A 447 7.78 21.61 12.51
N SER A 448 6.79 21.95 13.32
CA SER A 448 6.85 21.85 14.77
C SER A 448 5.81 20.84 15.25
N ILE A 449 6.16 20.01 16.22
CA ILE A 449 5.28 18.97 16.76
C ILE A 449 5.27 19.08 18.29
N CYS A 450 4.09 18.98 18.88
CA CYS A 450 3.87 19.05 20.32
C CYS A 450 2.86 17.98 20.78
N ARG A 451 3.08 17.47 21.99
CA ARG A 451 2.20 16.50 22.67
C ARG A 451 1.40 17.20 23.76
N ALA A 452 0.09 17.30 23.58
CA ALA A 452 -0.83 17.88 24.54
C ALA A 452 -1.21 16.87 25.63
N SER A 453 -1.31 17.32 26.88
CA SER A 453 -1.89 16.55 27.99
C SER A 453 -3.36 16.88 28.23
N ARG A 454 -3.82 18.02 27.71
CA ARG A 454 -5.14 18.60 27.97
C ARG A 454 -5.68 19.35 26.74
N ALA A 455 -6.96 19.73 26.82
CA ALA A 455 -7.64 20.43 25.74
C ALA A 455 -7.45 21.96 25.79
N ALA A 456 -7.22 22.50 26.99
CA ALA A 456 -6.89 23.90 27.25
C ALA A 456 -6.16 23.98 28.60
N GLU A 457 -5.24 24.94 28.73
CA GLU A 457 -4.65 25.30 30.02
C GLU A 457 -5.71 25.92 30.95
N SER A 458 -5.47 25.86 32.27
CA SER A 458 -6.44 26.33 33.26
C SER A 458 -5.78 27.22 34.31
N PRO A 459 -6.33 28.42 34.60
CA PRO A 459 -5.83 29.29 35.68
C PRO A 459 -5.90 28.61 37.06
N ASP A 460 -6.74 27.58 37.18
CA ASP A 460 -7.00 26.84 38.42
C ASP A 460 -5.96 25.73 38.70
N ASP A 461 -4.99 25.49 37.81
CA ASP A 461 -3.92 24.51 38.06
C ASP A 461 -2.54 24.96 37.54
N GLU A 462 -1.54 24.08 37.70
CA GLU A 462 -0.14 24.38 37.37
C GLU A 462 0.12 24.51 35.86
N SER A 463 -0.82 24.16 34.98
CA SER A 463 -0.61 24.24 33.51
C SER A 463 -0.36 25.65 33.00
N CYS A 464 -0.82 26.67 33.73
CA CYS A 464 -0.62 28.06 33.35
C CYS A 464 0.68 28.69 33.89
N TRP A 465 1.51 27.93 34.61
CA TRP A 465 2.67 28.47 35.32
C TRP A 465 3.88 27.52 35.33
N ASN A 466 3.93 26.52 34.44
CA ASN A 466 4.93 25.46 34.46
C ASN A 466 5.98 25.57 33.32
N GLY A 467 5.87 26.55 32.43
CA GLY A 467 6.81 26.74 31.32
C GLY A 467 6.51 25.88 30.09
N LEU A 468 5.35 25.21 30.03
CA LEU A 468 4.95 24.28 28.98
C LEU A 468 3.68 24.78 28.28
N ASP A 469 3.48 24.35 27.04
CA ASP A 469 2.25 24.57 26.27
C ASP A 469 1.41 23.28 26.33
N ASP A 470 0.71 23.07 27.45
CA ASP A 470 0.08 21.80 27.82
C ASP A 470 -1.08 21.38 26.89
N ASP A 471 -1.66 22.31 26.15
CA ASP A 471 -2.69 22.07 25.13
C ASP A 471 -2.14 22.13 23.68
N CYS A 472 -0.87 22.45 23.53
CA CYS A 472 -0.14 22.62 22.27
C CYS A 472 -0.80 23.64 21.33
N ASN A 473 -1.33 24.75 21.85
CA ASN A 473 -1.96 25.79 21.05
C ASN A 473 -0.97 26.80 20.44
N GLY A 474 0.28 26.78 20.89
CA GLY A 474 1.37 27.66 20.47
C GLY A 474 1.66 28.81 21.44
N LEU A 475 0.93 28.87 22.55
CA LEU A 475 1.07 29.84 23.64
C LEU A 475 1.23 29.04 24.93
N ALA A 476 2.15 29.44 25.79
CA ALA A 476 2.40 28.78 27.07
C ALA A 476 2.11 29.77 28.20
N ASP A 477 1.57 29.26 29.30
CA ASP A 477 1.44 29.98 30.56
C ASP A 477 0.70 31.33 30.41
N ASP A 478 1.31 32.43 30.86
CA ASP A 478 0.76 33.78 30.84
C ASP A 478 0.48 34.33 29.43
N GLN A 479 1.07 33.72 28.40
CA GLN A 479 0.81 34.05 27.00
C GLN A 479 -0.47 33.40 26.47
N ASP A 480 -0.97 32.34 27.14
CA ASP A 480 -2.20 31.67 26.77
C ASP A 480 -3.43 32.44 27.28
N PRO A 481 -4.37 32.85 26.40
CA PRO A 481 -5.65 33.42 26.81
C PRO A 481 -6.46 32.53 27.76
N ALA A 482 -6.29 31.21 27.72
CA ALA A 482 -6.93 30.28 28.64
C ALA A 482 -6.46 30.48 30.09
N CYS A 483 -5.24 30.97 30.30
CA CYS A 483 -4.65 31.27 31.61
C CYS A 483 -5.03 32.63 32.18
N GLN A 484 -5.69 33.47 31.38
CA GLN A 484 -6.18 34.76 31.85
C GLN A 484 -7.51 34.58 32.58
N PRO A 485 -7.71 35.25 33.73
CA PRO A 485 -9.00 35.23 34.41
C PRO A 485 -10.08 35.76 33.45
N PRO A 486 -11.32 35.22 33.49
CA PRO A 486 -12.39 35.70 32.63
C PRO A 486 -12.52 37.20 32.81
N SER A 487 -12.48 37.95 31.70
CA SER A 487 -12.65 39.40 31.73
C SER A 487 -13.88 39.75 32.55
N PRO A 488 -13.81 40.72 33.47
CA PRO A 488 -14.96 41.10 34.28
C PRO A 488 -16.13 41.41 33.34
N PRO A 489 -17.36 40.96 33.68
CA PRO A 489 -18.51 41.23 32.84
C PRO A 489 -18.57 42.73 32.54
N PRO A 490 -18.86 43.14 31.29
CA PRO A 490 -18.96 44.54 30.95
C PRO A 490 -19.89 45.21 31.97
N SER A 491 -19.44 46.31 32.56
CA SER A 491 -20.23 47.02 33.57
C SER A 491 -21.64 47.26 33.02
N PRO A 492 -22.69 47.01 33.83
CA PRO A 492 -24.05 47.22 33.38
C PRO A 492 -24.17 48.65 32.84
N PRO A 493 -24.81 48.86 31.67
CA PRO A 493 -24.98 50.19 31.13
C PRO A 493 -25.67 51.08 32.18
N PRO A 494 -25.29 52.37 32.28
CA PRO A 494 -25.89 53.28 33.24
C PRO A 494 -27.42 53.26 33.09
N PRO A 495 -28.18 53.29 34.20
CA PRO A 495 -29.63 53.23 34.16
C PRO A 495 -30.16 54.33 33.24
N SER A 496 -30.90 53.91 32.21
CA SER A 496 -31.59 54.83 31.30
C SER A 496 -32.54 55.72 32.12
N PRO A 497 -32.59 57.04 31.86
CA PRO A 497 -33.46 57.94 32.60
C PRO A 497 -34.92 57.49 32.51
N THR A 498 -35.60 57.51 33.66
CA THR A 498 -37.01 57.16 33.82
C THR A 498 -37.88 57.99 32.85
N PRO A 499 -38.69 57.37 31.98
CA PRO A 499 -39.62 58.10 31.12
C PRO A 499 -40.72 58.78 31.95
N SER A 500 -41.01 60.04 31.66
CA SER A 500 -42.16 60.76 32.23
C SER A 500 -43.50 60.05 31.93
N PRO A 501 -44.48 60.12 32.86
CA PRO A 501 -45.75 59.44 32.71
C PRO A 501 -46.56 59.99 31.52
N ARG A 502 -47.04 59.08 30.67
CA ARG A 502 -47.93 59.36 29.52
C ARG A 502 -49.40 59.38 29.98
N PRO A 503 -50.28 60.21 29.38
CA PRO A 503 -51.70 60.30 29.75
C PRO A 503 -52.49 59.00 29.47
N PRO A 504 -53.61 58.78 30.16
CA PRO A 504 -54.41 57.56 30.03
C PRO A 504 -55.13 57.49 28.67
N SER A 505 -55.12 56.30 28.07
CA SER A 505 -55.82 55.93 26.84
C SER A 505 -57.17 55.27 27.17
N PRO A 506 -58.22 55.44 26.35
CA PRO A 506 -59.59 55.01 26.68
C PRO A 506 -59.80 53.49 26.68
N THR A 507 -60.78 53.07 27.47
CA THR A 507 -61.23 51.70 27.75
C THR A 507 -61.70 50.94 26.51
N PRO A 508 -61.21 49.71 26.25
CA PRO A 508 -61.77 48.81 25.24
C PRO A 508 -63.05 48.09 25.72
N SER A 509 -64.03 47.98 24.81
CA SER A 509 -65.28 47.19 24.95
C SER A 509 -65.06 45.68 25.14
N PRO A 510 -66.04 44.95 25.73
CA PRO A 510 -65.92 43.54 26.07
C PRO A 510 -65.84 42.60 24.86
N ARG A 511 -64.99 41.57 24.99
CA ARG A 511 -64.73 40.52 24.00
C ARG A 511 -65.75 39.36 24.14
N PRO A 512 -66.25 38.78 23.03
CA PRO A 512 -67.18 37.64 23.06
C PRO A 512 -66.50 36.32 23.49
N PRO A 513 -67.26 35.32 23.97
CA PRO A 513 -66.73 34.09 24.54
C PRO A 513 -66.07 33.17 23.49
N SER A 514 -65.03 32.48 23.94
CA SER A 514 -64.23 31.53 23.16
C SER A 514 -65.02 30.25 22.85
N PRO A 515 -64.98 29.72 21.62
CA PRO A 515 -65.58 28.42 21.31
C PRO A 515 -64.75 27.26 21.88
N THR A 516 -65.46 26.21 22.29
CA THR A 516 -64.97 24.93 22.81
C THR A 516 -64.15 24.17 21.74
N PRO A 517 -63.01 23.54 22.10
CA PRO A 517 -62.21 22.77 21.14
C PRO A 517 -62.94 21.50 20.66
N SER A 518 -62.91 21.29 19.33
CA SER A 518 -63.37 20.05 18.68
C SER A 518 -62.34 18.91 18.81
N PRO A 519 -62.80 17.64 18.81
CA PRO A 519 -61.91 16.48 18.89
C PRO A 519 -61.02 16.34 17.64
N PRO A 520 -59.82 15.73 17.77
CA PRO A 520 -58.89 15.57 16.66
C PRO A 520 -59.41 14.55 15.62
N PRO A 521 -59.14 14.77 14.33
CA PRO A 521 -59.56 13.87 13.26
C PRO A 521 -58.75 12.55 13.26
N PRO A 522 -59.33 11.45 12.74
CA PRO A 522 -58.66 10.15 12.67
C PRO A 522 -57.47 10.17 11.70
N SER A 523 -56.43 9.42 12.06
CA SER A 523 -55.21 9.23 11.29
C SER A 523 -55.49 8.67 9.89
N PRO A 524 -54.90 9.22 8.82
CA PRO A 524 -55.10 8.73 7.47
C PRO A 524 -54.47 7.34 7.26
N THR A 525 -55.23 6.46 6.62
CA THR A 525 -54.81 5.15 6.11
C THR A 525 -53.72 5.34 5.03
N PRO A 526 -52.65 4.51 5.00
CA PRO A 526 -51.61 4.62 3.99
C PRO A 526 -52.17 4.40 2.58
N SER A 527 -52.02 5.39 1.69
CA SER A 527 -52.29 5.21 0.27
C SER A 527 -51.21 4.34 -0.39
N PRO A 528 -51.58 3.47 -1.35
CA PRO A 528 -50.63 2.64 -2.06
C PRO A 528 -49.61 3.47 -2.85
N ARG A 529 -48.37 2.98 -2.83
CA ARG A 529 -47.21 3.58 -3.50
C ARG A 529 -47.44 3.62 -5.02
N PRO A 530 -47.20 4.76 -5.70
CA PRO A 530 -47.26 4.82 -7.16
C PRO A 530 -46.22 3.87 -7.78
N PRO A 531 -46.53 3.23 -8.92
CA PRO A 531 -45.54 2.46 -9.65
C PRO A 531 -44.39 3.36 -10.12
N SER A 532 -43.18 2.82 -10.06
CA SER A 532 -41.95 3.47 -10.53
C SER A 532 -42.10 3.84 -12.01
N PRO A 533 -41.68 5.04 -12.44
CA PRO A 533 -41.68 5.40 -13.85
C PRO A 533 -40.79 4.43 -14.64
N THR A 534 -41.34 3.89 -15.72
CA THR A 534 -40.61 3.11 -16.72
C THR A 534 -39.50 3.99 -17.33
N PRO A 535 -38.25 3.51 -17.47
CA PRO A 535 -37.20 4.26 -18.16
C PRO A 535 -37.64 4.61 -19.58
N SER A 536 -37.53 5.90 -19.95
CA SER A 536 -37.68 6.30 -21.35
C SER A 536 -36.60 5.60 -22.21
N PRO A 537 -36.95 5.10 -23.41
CA PRO A 537 -35.98 4.50 -24.31
C PRO A 537 -34.89 5.50 -24.68
N ARG A 538 -33.64 5.03 -24.59
CA ARG A 538 -32.45 5.76 -24.99
C ARG A 538 -32.55 6.13 -26.47
N PRO A 539 -32.19 7.37 -26.89
CA PRO A 539 -32.10 7.71 -28.31
C PRO A 539 -31.14 6.74 -29.02
N PRO A 540 -31.44 6.33 -30.26
CA PRO A 540 -30.53 5.51 -31.05
C PRO A 540 -29.20 6.24 -31.23
N SER A 541 -28.12 5.50 -31.02
CA SER A 541 -26.75 5.97 -31.30
C SER A 541 -26.65 6.39 -32.78
N PRO A 542 -26.03 7.54 -33.12
CA PRO A 542 -25.80 7.90 -34.52
C PRO A 542 -25.04 6.78 -35.22
N THR A 543 -25.55 6.37 -36.38
CA THR A 543 -24.91 5.40 -37.27
C THR A 543 -23.51 5.90 -37.63
N PRO A 544 -22.44 5.11 -37.41
CA PRO A 544 -21.10 5.52 -37.83
C PRO A 544 -21.07 5.70 -39.36
N THR A 545 -20.57 6.85 -39.78
CA THR A 545 -20.31 7.17 -41.19
C THR A 545 -19.28 6.18 -41.74
N PRO A 546 -19.46 5.63 -42.96
CA PRO A 546 -18.48 4.72 -43.56
C PRO A 546 -17.11 5.39 -43.64
N ARG A 547 -16.10 4.72 -43.08
CA ARG A 547 -14.69 5.14 -43.21
C ARG A 547 -14.26 5.00 -44.68
N PRO A 548 -13.51 5.95 -45.25
CA PRO A 548 -12.95 5.82 -46.60
C PRO A 548 -12.11 4.54 -46.72
N PRO A 549 -12.12 3.86 -47.88
CA PRO A 549 -11.30 2.68 -48.09
C PRO A 549 -9.82 3.02 -47.89
N SER A 550 -9.14 2.19 -47.09
CA SER A 550 -7.70 2.26 -46.89
C SER A 550 -6.97 2.02 -48.22
N PRO A 551 -5.91 2.78 -48.55
CA PRO A 551 -5.13 2.55 -49.75
C PRO A 551 -4.53 1.14 -49.74
N THR A 552 -4.61 0.49 -50.90
CA THR A 552 -4.03 -0.83 -51.18
C THR A 552 -2.52 -0.81 -50.92
N PRO A 553 -1.96 -1.76 -50.15
CA PRO A 553 -0.52 -1.83 -49.95
C PRO A 553 0.19 -2.14 -51.27
N THR A 554 1.17 -1.30 -51.61
CA THR A 554 2.10 -1.51 -52.73
C THR A 554 2.92 -2.77 -52.47
N PRO A 555 3.10 -3.67 -53.47
CA PRO A 555 3.91 -4.87 -53.29
C PRO A 555 5.38 -4.50 -52.98
N PRO A 556 6.08 -5.33 -52.17
CA PRO A 556 7.46 -5.07 -51.79
C PRO A 556 8.39 -5.16 -53.01
N PRO A 557 9.44 -4.32 -53.08
CA PRO A 557 10.42 -4.39 -54.14
C PRO A 557 11.19 -5.72 -54.11
N THR A 558 11.38 -6.28 -55.29
CA THR A 558 12.18 -7.48 -55.55
C THR A 558 13.62 -7.23 -55.09
N PRO A 559 14.25 -8.14 -54.30
CA PRO A 559 15.63 -7.95 -53.88
C PRO A 559 16.58 -8.04 -55.08
N SER A 560 17.29 -6.92 -55.33
CA SER A 560 18.38 -6.83 -56.30
C SER A 560 19.60 -7.56 -55.77
N ALA A 561 20.17 -8.44 -56.59
CA ALA A 561 21.38 -9.18 -56.29
C ALA A 561 22.61 -8.25 -56.29
N SER A 562 23.42 -8.30 -55.23
CA SER A 562 24.75 -7.67 -55.16
C SER A 562 25.64 -8.43 -54.16
N PRO A 563 26.99 -8.33 -54.22
CA PRO A 563 27.83 -9.44 -54.63
C PRO A 563 28.50 -10.16 -53.47
N LYS A 564 28.92 -11.38 -53.76
CA LYS A 564 29.70 -12.31 -52.92
C LYS A 564 30.95 -11.64 -52.28
N PRO A 565 31.09 -11.65 -50.95
CA PRO A 565 32.33 -11.24 -50.29
C PRO A 565 33.47 -12.22 -50.57
N SER A 566 34.63 -11.66 -50.87
CA SER A 566 35.89 -12.38 -51.08
C SER A 566 36.48 -12.88 -49.76
N SER A 567 37.14 -14.03 -49.83
CA SER A 567 37.79 -14.79 -48.76
C SER A 567 38.88 -14.02 -47.99
N PRO A 568 39.00 -14.18 -46.65
CA PRO A 568 40.18 -13.77 -45.90
C PRO A 568 41.33 -14.82 -45.97
N PRO A 569 42.59 -14.43 -45.74
CA PRO A 569 43.77 -15.31 -45.85
C PRO A 569 43.90 -16.28 -44.65
N PRO A 570 44.71 -17.34 -44.76
CA PRO A 570 44.81 -18.37 -43.72
C PRO A 570 45.64 -17.87 -42.53
N SER A 571 45.03 -17.89 -41.34
CA SER A 571 45.69 -17.65 -40.06
C SER A 571 46.07 -18.97 -39.39
N SER A 572 47.30 -19.02 -38.88
CA SER A 572 48.04 -20.16 -38.31
C SER A 572 47.39 -20.86 -37.11
N LYS A 573 47.66 -22.17 -36.99
CA LYS A 573 47.28 -23.09 -35.90
C LYS A 573 47.61 -22.56 -34.48
N PRO A 574 46.76 -22.82 -33.47
CA PRO A 574 47.12 -22.69 -32.06
C PRO A 574 47.96 -23.89 -31.56
N PRO A 575 48.86 -23.72 -30.58
CA PRO A 575 49.59 -24.82 -29.96
C PRO A 575 48.76 -25.58 -28.91
N SER A 576 49.12 -26.85 -28.72
CA SER A 576 48.52 -27.85 -27.83
C SER A 576 48.54 -27.45 -26.34
N PRO A 577 47.53 -27.84 -25.53
CA PRO A 577 47.53 -27.58 -24.09
C PRO A 577 48.52 -28.51 -23.35
N THR A 578 49.19 -27.94 -22.34
CA THR A 578 50.06 -28.63 -21.38
C THR A 578 49.23 -29.13 -20.18
N PRO A 579 49.55 -30.28 -19.53
CA PRO A 579 48.74 -30.82 -18.43
C PRO A 579 48.93 -30.04 -17.12
N SER A 580 47.83 -29.82 -16.38
CA SER A 580 47.84 -29.26 -15.02
C SER A 580 48.34 -30.26 -13.96
N PRO A 581 49.00 -29.81 -12.88
CA PRO A 581 49.47 -30.68 -11.80
C PRO A 581 48.36 -31.05 -10.78
N MET A 582 48.55 -32.21 -10.18
CA MET A 582 47.68 -32.96 -9.25
C MET A 582 47.56 -32.28 -7.85
N PRO A 583 46.40 -32.38 -7.16
CA PRO A 583 46.25 -31.89 -5.79
C PRO A 583 46.78 -32.88 -4.72
N SER A 584 47.47 -32.34 -3.71
CA SER A 584 48.00 -33.08 -2.53
C SER A 584 46.98 -33.22 -1.39
N PRO A 585 47.13 -34.22 -0.49
CA PRO A 585 46.07 -34.72 0.43
C PRO A 585 45.94 -33.93 1.76
N PRO A 586 44.84 -34.13 2.52
CA PRO A 586 44.54 -33.35 3.73
C PRO A 586 45.23 -33.89 5.00
N PRO A 587 45.56 -33.03 5.99
CA PRO A 587 46.15 -33.45 7.26
C PRO A 587 45.09 -33.87 8.31
N PRO A 588 45.48 -34.66 9.33
CA PRO A 588 44.55 -35.39 10.21
C PRO A 588 44.06 -34.57 11.42
N LYS A 589 42.86 -34.93 11.88
CA LYS A 589 42.16 -34.39 13.07
C LYS A 589 42.93 -34.64 14.38
N LYS A 590 43.03 -33.62 15.25
CA LYS A 590 43.27 -33.78 16.70
C LYS A 590 42.39 -32.84 17.55
N LYS A 591 42.26 -33.26 18.81
CA LYS A 591 41.12 -33.09 19.74
C LYS A 591 41.03 -31.73 20.45
N ARG A 592 39.78 -31.48 20.87
CA ARG A 592 39.20 -30.54 21.84
C ARG A 592 40.07 -30.21 23.07
N ALA A 593 40.23 -28.92 23.39
CA ALA A 593 40.45 -28.40 24.76
C ALA A 593 40.11 -26.88 24.86
N SER A 594 39.26 -26.57 25.85
CA SER A 594 39.18 -25.39 26.75
C SER A 594 39.37 -23.94 26.26
N SER A 595 38.39 -23.10 26.62
CA SER A 595 38.31 -21.63 26.47
C SER A 595 39.42 -20.83 27.19
N PRO A 596 39.83 -19.64 26.69
CA PRO A 596 40.66 -18.67 27.44
C PRO A 596 39.86 -17.48 28.06
N PRO A 597 40.45 -16.75 29.04
CA PRO A 597 39.80 -15.69 29.84
C PRO A 597 39.81 -14.29 29.17
N PRO A 598 39.12 -13.27 29.73
CA PRO A 598 38.92 -11.97 29.08
C PRO A 598 40.17 -11.09 29.08
N ALA A 599 40.30 -10.25 28.03
CA ALA A 599 41.42 -9.34 27.80
C ALA A 599 41.35 -8.05 28.65
N PRO A 600 42.51 -7.44 29.01
CA PRO A 600 42.59 -6.19 29.77
C PRO A 600 42.34 -4.92 28.92
N PRO A 601 42.02 -3.76 29.54
CA PRO A 601 41.57 -2.56 28.83
C PRO A 601 42.72 -1.79 28.15
N THR A 602 42.41 -1.20 26.99
CA THR A 602 43.32 -0.35 26.19
C THR A 602 43.41 1.09 26.73
N PRO A 603 44.57 1.77 26.61
CA PRO A 603 44.79 3.13 27.11
C PRO A 603 44.22 4.23 26.20
N SER A 604 43.82 5.35 26.81
CA SER A 604 43.20 6.54 26.21
C SER A 604 44.10 7.31 25.22
N PRO A 605 43.52 8.05 24.25
CA PRO A 605 44.27 8.83 23.26
C PRO A 605 44.79 10.18 23.81
N PRO A 606 45.90 10.73 23.25
CA PRO A 606 46.49 12.00 23.68
C PRO A 606 45.73 13.24 23.14
N PRO A 607 45.90 14.43 23.77
CA PRO A 607 45.10 15.63 23.48
C PRO A 607 45.51 16.37 22.20
N SER A 608 44.52 17.00 21.57
CA SER A 608 44.59 17.78 20.33
C SER A 608 45.43 19.07 20.43
N PRO A 609 46.07 19.54 19.32
CA PRO A 609 46.84 20.79 19.31
C PRO A 609 45.97 22.05 19.12
N THR A 610 46.37 23.11 19.82
CA THR A 610 45.78 24.48 19.85
C THR A 610 46.06 25.29 18.57
N PRO A 611 45.16 26.20 18.13
CA PRO A 611 45.30 26.94 16.87
C PRO A 611 46.26 28.16 16.94
N SER A 612 46.94 28.43 15.83
CA SER A 612 47.84 29.59 15.64
C SER A 612 47.10 30.86 15.14
N PRO A 613 47.63 32.08 15.40
CA PRO A 613 46.91 33.36 15.26
C PRO A 613 46.96 33.99 13.84
N PRO A 614 46.12 35.01 13.54
CA PRO A 614 45.93 35.54 12.19
C PRO A 614 46.96 36.64 11.82
N PRO A 615 47.29 36.83 10.52
CA PRO A 615 48.17 37.91 10.08
C PRO A 615 47.43 39.26 9.86
N PRO A 616 48.13 40.40 9.94
CA PRO A 616 47.54 41.72 10.12
C PRO A 616 47.21 42.49 8.81
N LYS A 617 46.27 43.43 8.94
CA LYS A 617 45.79 44.38 7.92
C LYS A 617 46.90 45.32 7.39
N LYS A 618 46.95 45.54 6.06
CA LYS A 618 47.54 46.76 5.45
C LYS A 618 46.69 47.34 4.29
N LYS A 619 46.95 48.63 4.05
CA LYS A 619 46.13 49.72 3.51
C LYS A 619 45.86 49.73 1.98
N LYS A 620 44.79 50.46 1.62
CA LYS A 620 44.37 51.04 0.32
C LYS A 620 45.51 51.52 -0.61
N ARG A 621 45.37 51.30 -1.94
CA ARG A 621 45.07 52.34 -2.97
C ARG A 621 45.02 51.81 -4.43
N THR A 622 43.88 52.09 -5.10
CA THR A 622 43.63 52.60 -6.48
C THR A 622 43.84 51.81 -7.78
N ALA A 623 42.86 52.07 -8.68
CA ALA A 623 42.71 51.81 -10.13
C ALA A 623 42.18 50.41 -10.51
N ALA A 624 41.15 50.14 -11.33
CA ALA A 624 40.19 50.83 -12.21
C ALA A 624 40.05 49.94 -13.47
N ALA A 625 38.89 49.30 -13.69
CA ALA A 625 38.34 48.78 -14.97
C ALA A 625 37.13 47.88 -14.63
N SER A 626 35.90 48.37 -14.77
CA SER A 626 34.99 48.17 -15.92
C SER A 626 34.12 46.90 -15.83
N SER A 627 32.86 47.07 -15.41
CA SER A 627 31.63 46.55 -16.06
C SER A 627 30.47 46.52 -15.05
N SER A 628 29.60 47.52 -15.11
CA SER A 628 28.31 47.52 -14.39
C SER A 628 27.29 46.65 -15.16
N PRO A 629 26.44 45.86 -14.46
CA PRO A 629 25.32 45.13 -15.07
C PRO A 629 24.14 46.07 -15.40
N PRO A 630 23.24 45.70 -16.33
CA PRO A 630 22.15 46.55 -16.80
C PRO A 630 21.02 46.70 -15.75
N PRO A 631 20.24 47.80 -15.78
CA PRO A 631 19.09 48.00 -14.91
C PRO A 631 17.89 47.10 -15.28
N PRO A 632 17.01 46.76 -14.32
CA PRO A 632 15.83 45.95 -14.58
C PRO A 632 14.77 46.71 -15.41
N PRO A 633 13.95 46.00 -16.21
CA PRO A 633 12.91 46.61 -17.04
C PRO A 633 11.71 47.13 -16.21
N PRO A 634 10.97 48.14 -16.72
CA PRO A 634 9.86 48.78 -16.02
C PRO A 634 8.61 47.88 -15.92
N PRO A 635 7.74 48.09 -14.91
CA PRO A 635 6.53 47.29 -14.72
C PRO A 635 5.50 47.58 -15.81
N SER A 636 4.97 46.52 -16.42
CA SER A 636 3.88 46.57 -17.41
C SER A 636 2.49 46.46 -16.73
N PRO A 637 1.43 47.00 -17.36
CA PRO A 637 0.25 47.53 -16.67
C PRO A 637 -0.77 46.48 -16.23
N THR A 638 -1.47 46.83 -15.15
CA THR A 638 -2.57 46.12 -14.49
C THR A 638 -3.74 45.83 -15.45
N PRO A 639 -4.31 44.61 -15.47
CA PRO A 639 -5.56 44.36 -16.16
C PRO A 639 -6.78 44.70 -15.27
N SER A 640 -7.73 45.42 -15.89
CA SER A 640 -9.02 45.86 -15.34
C SER A 640 -9.94 44.71 -14.87
N PRO A 641 -10.86 44.96 -13.92
CA PRO A 641 -11.68 43.91 -13.30
C PRO A 641 -12.85 43.44 -14.20
N PRO A 642 -13.29 42.18 -14.06
CA PRO A 642 -14.44 41.66 -14.80
C PRO A 642 -15.79 42.15 -14.24
N PRO A 643 -16.87 42.15 -15.06
CA PRO A 643 -18.13 42.79 -14.72
C PRO A 643 -18.97 42.01 -13.69
N SER A 644 -19.62 42.78 -12.83
CA SER A 644 -20.53 42.38 -11.75
C SER A 644 -21.68 41.50 -12.24
N ARG A 645 -21.77 40.27 -11.71
CA ARG A 645 -22.97 39.41 -11.88
C ARG A 645 -23.75 39.35 -10.57
N ARG A 646 -25.04 39.71 -10.70
CA ARG A 646 -26.07 39.83 -9.68
C ARG A 646 -26.07 38.71 -8.63
N VAL A 647 -26.08 39.15 -7.37
CA VAL A 647 -26.51 38.42 -6.18
C VAL A 647 -28.02 38.11 -6.29
N ARG A 648 -28.40 36.82 -6.21
CA ARG A 648 -29.72 36.40 -5.74
C ARG A 648 -29.55 35.90 -4.31
N LYS A 649 -30.23 36.58 -3.39
CA LYS A 649 -30.39 36.21 -1.97
C LYS A 649 -31.16 34.90 -1.84
N SER A 650 -30.70 34.02 -0.96
CA SER A 650 -31.55 33.11 -0.20
C SER A 650 -30.95 32.94 1.20
N SER A 651 -31.69 33.46 2.18
CA SER A 651 -31.46 33.39 3.63
C SER A 651 -31.76 31.98 4.18
N PRO A 652 -31.38 31.69 5.45
CA PRO A 652 -31.08 30.37 5.95
C PRO A 652 -32.31 29.65 6.51
N GLN A 653 -32.27 28.32 6.54
CA GLN A 653 -33.25 27.52 7.27
C GLN A 653 -32.57 26.79 8.44
N ALA A 654 -33.24 26.91 9.57
CA ALA A 654 -32.80 26.57 10.90
C ALA A 654 -32.83 25.06 11.19
N THR A 655 -31.98 24.70 12.13
CA THR A 655 -32.02 23.53 13.00
C THR A 655 -33.38 23.30 13.67
N GLY A 656 -33.79 22.04 13.81
CA GLY A 656 -34.87 21.65 14.71
C GLY A 656 -35.20 20.15 14.69
N ALA A 657 -34.78 19.47 15.76
CA ALA A 657 -35.14 18.13 16.26
C ALA A 657 -34.62 16.90 15.51
#